data_AF-A0A7T3RCC8-F1
#
_entry.id   AF-A0A7T3RCC8-F1
#
_cell.length_a   1.000
_cell.length_b   1.000
_cell.length_c   1.000
_cell.angle_alpha   90.00
_cell.angle_beta   90.00
_cell.angle_gamma   90.00
#
_symmetry.space_group_name_H-M   'P 1'
#
loop_
_entity.id
_entity.type
_entity.pdbx_description
1 polymer ?
#
loop_
_entity_poly.entity_id
_entity_poly.type
_entity_poly.pdbx_seq_one_letter_code
_entity_poly.pdbx_strand_id
1 'polypeptide(L)'
;MNYKNSATTNADQKKDFRQFLKSKISEGKCIFFDGGMGTMIQKTVAVKYAVPEDLNFYSPDSIENIHLMYLNAGCDIVTTNSFGANPIKLEHAAHSAEEYITKAVQIAHAAVQKHEAESSSTGAEQKPHYIAWDSGQIGKLMEPMGSLTFDEAYESYKKAAVTAEKAGADLALIETMSDLYEVKAAVLAIKENTFLPIIASMTFQPNLRTLTGADAETCVTYLESLGVDVLGFNCGGTLEEDEQLAQQYCTFSHIPVLVQPNAGLPVVIDGKDVFKTEPHEFALSQKKNFMTGAAVLGGCCGTTPAHIEEMVKVVSELTRTQNENKSDCARICSGNKTVRIGGTAGPVIVGERINPTGKKKCREALIAQNMDFILSEAQSQIEGGAHVLDVNTGLPEIDEAAMMLKAVRTIQSTFNTPLQIDSSEPHVIEKALRYYNGKPLVNSVNGKRESMDKIFPLIKKYGGAVVALCIDEDGIAPSAEGRVAVAKRIIAEAQKYGIQPRDIFIDTLTLTVSSEQKTALETVRAIKILHDEFSEQGLGFILGVSNISFGLPRRDIINSRFFMLALNAGLSACIINPASAQMMDTYRAYRTLAGFDLNCIDFINTYTGTLDPTTKKARDAVVEQALKNGTVRPAEENAQSANTVAAVPLTSSPQPSSATENSLSTEKCSSATDETELIKIIENGFKDRAAVVTERLLQNKKPVEIINGCIVPALDSVGKDFENGKKFLPQLLLSAETVGNSFSKIKENLAATGAKQESKGTIVLATVYGDIHDIGKNIVKAMLENYGYTVIDLGKNVPAQTIVDTVIKHNIQLVGLSALMTTTVANMEKTISLLKTTLSEHGRECAIVAGGAVLTEDYAKKIGADYYSKDAMETVAVAKKVFGK
;
A
#
# COMPACT_ATOMS: atom_id res chain seq x y z
N MET A 1 12.60 5.43 -37.31
CA MET A 1 12.04 6.68 -37.87
C MET A 1 11.96 6.53 -39.39
N ASN A 2 10.78 6.23 -39.95
CA ASN A 2 10.37 6.49 -41.35
C ASN A 2 8.98 5.89 -41.65
N TYR A 3 8.00 6.13 -40.76
CA TYR A 3 6.57 5.87 -41.00
C TYR A 3 5.69 7.05 -40.56
N LYS A 4 6.26 8.26 -40.44
CA LYS A 4 5.54 9.47 -39.98
C LYS A 4 4.97 10.36 -41.09
N ASN A 5 5.18 10.06 -42.38
CA ASN A 5 4.86 10.99 -43.48
C ASN A 5 4.07 10.36 -44.66
N SER A 6 3.06 9.51 -44.43
CA SER A 6 2.17 9.09 -45.54
C SER A 6 0.68 8.90 -45.19
N ALA A 7 0.17 9.66 -44.21
CA ALA A 7 -1.25 9.59 -43.80
C ALA A 7 -1.99 10.93 -43.97
N THR A 8 -1.75 11.67 -45.06
CA THR A 8 -2.35 12.99 -45.29
C THR A 8 -3.49 13.03 -46.32
N THR A 9 -4.22 11.94 -46.54
CA THR A 9 -5.38 11.98 -47.47
C THR A 9 -6.70 11.43 -46.92
N ASN A 10 -6.84 11.20 -45.61
CA ASN A 10 -8.13 10.87 -44.96
C ASN A 10 -8.29 11.47 -43.54
N ALA A 11 -7.55 12.54 -43.21
CA ALA A 11 -7.44 13.07 -41.85
C ALA A 11 -8.57 14.03 -41.42
N ASP A 12 -9.51 14.38 -42.30
CA ASP A 12 -10.42 15.51 -42.06
C ASP A 12 -11.73 15.20 -41.31
N GLN A 13 -12.00 13.96 -40.86
CA GLN A 13 -13.25 13.63 -40.14
C GLN A 13 -13.14 12.54 -39.05
N LYS A 14 -11.97 12.27 -38.44
CA LYS A 14 -11.91 11.28 -37.35
C LYS A 14 -12.48 11.88 -36.04
N LYS A 15 -13.46 11.21 -35.42
CA LYS A 15 -14.07 11.64 -34.15
C LYS A 15 -12.99 11.70 -33.05
N ASP A 16 -12.84 12.83 -32.35
CA ASP A 16 -11.85 12.97 -31.27
C ASP A 16 -12.41 12.46 -29.93
N PHE A 17 -12.15 11.18 -29.66
CA PHE A 17 -12.55 10.53 -28.42
C PHE A 17 -11.93 11.17 -27.17
N ARG A 18 -10.70 11.69 -27.23
CA ARG A 18 -10.06 12.33 -26.05
C ARG A 18 -10.74 13.65 -25.71
N GLN A 19 -11.19 14.39 -26.73
CA GLN A 19 -11.99 15.60 -26.53
C GLN A 19 -13.37 15.26 -25.96
N PHE A 20 -14.04 14.24 -26.49
CA PHE A 20 -15.33 13.76 -25.97
C PHE A 20 -15.23 13.31 -24.51
N LEU A 21 -14.22 12.50 -24.20
CA LEU A 21 -13.91 12.05 -22.85
C LEU A 21 -13.75 13.25 -21.89
N LYS A 22 -12.91 14.22 -22.25
CA LYS A 22 -12.70 15.45 -21.45
C LYS A 22 -14.00 16.24 -21.23
N SER A 23 -14.82 16.39 -22.27
CA SER A 23 -16.11 17.10 -22.18
C SER A 23 -17.01 16.44 -21.15
N LYS A 24 -17.28 15.13 -21.31
CA LYS A 24 -18.15 14.36 -20.40
C LYS A 24 -17.67 14.37 -18.96
N ILE A 25 -16.36 14.21 -18.75
CA ILE A 25 -15.73 14.28 -17.42
C ILE A 25 -15.94 15.66 -16.78
N SER A 26 -15.76 16.73 -17.55
CA SER A 26 -15.91 18.11 -17.08
C SER A 26 -17.36 18.47 -16.74
N GLU A 27 -18.31 17.92 -17.49
CA GLU A 27 -19.75 18.02 -17.24
C GLU A 27 -20.22 17.12 -16.08
N GLY A 28 -19.35 16.24 -15.57
CA GLY A 28 -19.70 15.26 -14.57
C GLY A 28 -20.66 14.17 -15.09
N LYS A 29 -20.70 13.95 -16.40
CA LYS A 29 -21.59 12.99 -17.08
C LYS A 29 -20.90 11.64 -17.31
N CYS A 30 -21.70 10.58 -17.28
CA CYS A 30 -21.26 9.22 -17.57
C CYS A 30 -21.05 9.01 -19.07
N ILE A 31 -20.10 8.13 -19.41
CA ILE A 31 -19.93 7.55 -20.74
C ILE A 31 -20.37 6.09 -20.67
N PHE A 32 -21.19 5.65 -21.62
CA PHE A 32 -21.79 4.32 -21.59
C PHE A 32 -21.16 3.39 -22.64
N PHE A 33 -20.62 2.27 -22.19
CA PHE A 33 -20.25 1.12 -23.02
C PHE A 33 -21.44 0.17 -23.21
N ASP A 34 -21.31 -0.71 -24.20
CA ASP A 34 -22.23 -1.82 -24.42
C ASP A 34 -22.08 -2.94 -23.36
N GLY A 35 -22.80 -4.04 -23.60
CA GLY A 35 -22.77 -5.24 -22.75
C GLY A 35 -22.08 -6.43 -23.42
N GLY A 36 -22.29 -7.63 -22.88
CA GLY A 36 -21.58 -8.83 -23.33
C GLY A 36 -21.94 -9.30 -24.74
N MET A 37 -21.00 -9.16 -25.69
CA MET A 37 -21.12 -9.69 -27.07
C MET A 37 -21.31 -11.22 -27.07
N GLY A 38 -20.45 -11.96 -26.35
CA GLY A 38 -20.53 -13.42 -26.25
C GLY A 38 -21.86 -13.92 -25.69
N THR A 39 -22.43 -13.20 -24.71
CA THR A 39 -23.75 -13.50 -24.15
C THR A 39 -24.86 -13.35 -25.18
N MET A 40 -24.80 -12.30 -26.00
CA MET A 40 -25.78 -12.07 -27.05
C MET A 40 -25.65 -13.06 -28.20
N ILE A 41 -24.42 -13.44 -28.59
CA ILE A 41 -24.16 -14.50 -29.56
C ILE A 41 -24.81 -15.81 -29.10
N GLN A 42 -24.55 -16.24 -27.86
CA GLN A 42 -25.12 -17.49 -27.31
C GLN A 42 -26.65 -17.50 -27.25
N LYS A 43 -27.29 -16.33 -27.07
CA LYS A 43 -28.75 -16.20 -27.00
C LYS A 43 -29.42 -16.10 -28.37
N THR A 44 -28.80 -15.43 -29.33
CA THR A 44 -29.47 -15.00 -30.56
C THR A 44 -28.99 -15.71 -31.82
N VAL A 45 -27.79 -16.30 -31.79
CA VAL A 45 -27.17 -16.92 -32.97
C VAL A 45 -27.25 -18.44 -32.87
N ALA A 46 -27.95 -19.06 -33.82
CA ALA A 46 -28.06 -20.52 -33.90
C ALA A 46 -26.92 -21.18 -34.71
N VAL A 47 -26.10 -20.38 -35.40
CA VAL A 47 -24.99 -20.84 -36.23
C VAL A 47 -23.87 -21.37 -35.33
N LYS A 48 -23.34 -22.56 -35.65
CA LYS A 48 -22.17 -23.10 -34.95
C LYS A 48 -20.90 -22.36 -35.37
N TYR A 49 -20.05 -22.08 -34.42
CA TYR A 49 -18.75 -21.42 -34.60
C TYR A 49 -17.69 -22.12 -33.75
N ALA A 50 -16.42 -22.02 -34.14
CA ALA A 50 -15.30 -22.51 -33.33
C ALA A 50 -14.82 -21.41 -32.38
N VAL A 51 -14.75 -20.18 -32.90
CA VAL A 51 -14.45 -18.97 -32.13
C VAL A 51 -15.53 -17.91 -32.42
N PRO A 52 -15.94 -17.06 -31.46
CA PRO A 52 -17.02 -16.08 -31.69
C PRO A 52 -16.80 -15.16 -32.91
N GLU A 53 -15.54 -14.89 -33.24
CA GLU A 53 -15.12 -14.05 -34.37
C GLU A 53 -15.47 -14.66 -35.74
N ASP A 54 -15.68 -15.98 -35.82
CA ASP A 54 -16.18 -16.67 -37.03
C ASP A 54 -17.49 -16.06 -37.54
N LEU A 55 -18.34 -15.58 -36.62
CA LEU A 55 -19.63 -15.01 -36.95
C LEU A 55 -19.52 -13.68 -37.70
N ASN A 56 -18.37 -13.01 -37.66
CA ASN A 56 -18.10 -11.85 -38.52
C ASN A 56 -18.12 -12.22 -40.02
N PHE A 57 -17.89 -13.49 -40.35
CA PHE A 57 -17.95 -14.01 -41.72
C PHE A 57 -19.20 -14.83 -41.98
N TYR A 58 -19.59 -15.67 -41.02
CA TYR A 58 -20.67 -16.64 -41.22
C TYR A 58 -22.06 -16.08 -40.92
N SER A 59 -22.16 -15.03 -40.10
CA SER A 59 -23.44 -14.41 -39.72
C SER A 59 -23.29 -12.90 -39.43
N PRO A 60 -22.71 -12.11 -40.35
CA PRO A 60 -22.40 -10.69 -40.10
C PRO A 60 -23.63 -9.86 -39.73
N ASP A 61 -24.78 -10.13 -40.35
CA ASP A 61 -26.06 -9.44 -40.06
C ASP A 61 -26.51 -9.64 -38.61
N SER A 62 -26.21 -10.81 -38.01
CA SER A 62 -26.53 -11.07 -36.60
C SER A 62 -25.65 -10.24 -35.67
N ILE A 63 -24.36 -10.10 -35.99
CA ILE A 63 -23.43 -9.27 -35.21
C ILE A 63 -23.80 -7.78 -35.36
N GLU A 64 -24.10 -7.31 -36.57
CA GLU A 64 -24.61 -5.95 -36.81
C GLU A 64 -25.87 -5.70 -35.96
N ASN A 65 -26.81 -6.64 -35.95
CA ASN A 65 -28.04 -6.52 -35.17
C ASN A 65 -27.77 -6.46 -33.66
N ILE A 66 -26.80 -7.22 -33.13
CA ILE A 66 -26.43 -7.12 -31.71
C ILE A 66 -25.89 -5.71 -31.39
N HIS A 67 -25.04 -5.13 -32.24
CA HIS A 67 -24.57 -3.75 -32.05
C HIS A 67 -25.74 -2.76 -32.08
N LEU A 68 -26.68 -2.89 -33.03
CA LEU A 68 -27.88 -2.06 -33.09
C LEU A 68 -28.72 -2.15 -31.82
N MET A 69 -28.87 -3.34 -31.24
CA MET A 69 -29.60 -3.50 -29.98
C MET A 69 -28.94 -2.73 -28.82
N TYR A 70 -27.60 -2.71 -28.74
CA TYR A 70 -26.90 -1.94 -27.71
C TYR A 70 -26.92 -0.43 -27.96
N LEU A 71 -26.78 0.00 -29.22
CA LEU A 71 -26.92 1.40 -29.61
C LEU A 71 -28.32 1.93 -29.24
N ASN A 72 -29.36 1.16 -29.55
CA ASN A 72 -30.74 1.49 -29.20
C ASN A 72 -30.99 1.48 -27.68
N ALA A 73 -30.22 0.69 -26.91
CA ALA A 73 -30.23 0.73 -25.44
C ALA A 73 -29.53 1.98 -24.87
N GLY A 74 -28.84 2.77 -25.72
CA GLY A 74 -28.32 4.08 -25.36
C GLY A 74 -26.81 4.15 -25.09
N CYS A 75 -26.03 3.10 -25.41
CA CYS A 75 -24.58 3.19 -25.26
C CYS A 75 -23.96 4.29 -26.16
N ASP A 76 -22.81 4.81 -25.75
CA ASP A 76 -22.01 5.76 -26.54
C ASP A 76 -20.91 5.05 -27.33
N ILE A 77 -20.49 3.86 -26.84
CA ILE A 77 -19.35 3.10 -27.37
C ILE A 77 -19.79 1.65 -27.54
N VAL A 78 -19.48 1.09 -28.72
CA VAL A 78 -19.63 -0.34 -29.01
C VAL A 78 -18.27 -1.02 -29.10
N THR A 79 -18.18 -2.23 -28.58
CA THR A 79 -16.98 -3.09 -28.65
C THR A 79 -17.08 -4.01 -29.86
N THR A 80 -16.03 -4.07 -30.67
CA THR A 80 -16.02 -4.95 -31.85
C THR A 80 -16.04 -6.43 -31.45
N ASN A 81 -16.67 -7.31 -32.24
CA ASN A 81 -16.56 -8.76 -32.02
C ASN A 81 -15.16 -9.28 -32.41
N SER A 82 -14.16 -8.97 -31.60
CA SER A 82 -12.74 -9.25 -31.87
C SER A 82 -11.92 -9.58 -30.62
N PHE A 83 -12.57 -9.85 -29.48
CA PHE A 83 -11.92 -10.16 -28.19
C PHE A 83 -10.75 -11.16 -28.32
N GLY A 84 -10.95 -12.25 -29.05
CA GLY A 84 -9.97 -13.30 -29.29
C GLY A 84 -9.11 -13.09 -30.54
N ALA A 85 -9.30 -12.00 -31.30
CA ALA A 85 -8.67 -11.74 -32.59
C ALA A 85 -7.19 -11.31 -32.46
N ASN A 86 -6.37 -12.19 -31.91
CA ASN A 86 -4.94 -11.97 -31.72
C ASN A 86 -4.11 -12.95 -32.59
N PRO A 87 -3.06 -12.50 -33.30
CA PRO A 87 -2.27 -13.36 -34.20
C PRO A 87 -1.75 -14.66 -33.58
N ILE A 88 -1.30 -14.62 -32.33
CA ILE A 88 -0.78 -15.82 -31.62
C ILE A 88 -1.94 -16.74 -31.19
N LYS A 89 -3.08 -16.17 -30.80
CA LYS A 89 -4.25 -16.93 -30.32
C LYS A 89 -4.98 -17.64 -31.45
N LEU A 90 -4.98 -17.02 -32.64
CA LEU A 90 -5.70 -17.49 -33.83
C LEU A 90 -4.79 -18.15 -34.88
N GLU A 91 -3.60 -18.60 -34.52
CA GLU A 91 -2.64 -19.24 -35.44
C GLU A 91 -3.25 -20.41 -36.25
N HIS A 92 -4.26 -21.09 -35.69
CA HIS A 92 -4.94 -22.23 -36.30
C HIS A 92 -6.42 -21.97 -36.62
N ALA A 93 -6.86 -20.71 -36.60
CA ALA A 93 -8.24 -20.35 -36.94
C ALA A 93 -8.48 -20.35 -38.46
N ALA A 94 -9.75 -20.23 -38.86
CA ALA A 94 -10.15 -20.23 -40.27
C ALA A 94 -9.69 -18.97 -41.03
N HIS A 95 -9.61 -17.83 -40.33
CA HIS A 95 -9.15 -16.55 -40.86
C HIS A 95 -8.00 -16.00 -40.02
N SER A 96 -7.22 -15.10 -40.62
CA SER A 96 -6.16 -14.40 -39.86
C SER A 96 -6.77 -13.41 -38.86
N ALA A 97 -6.02 -13.08 -37.80
CA ALA A 97 -6.46 -12.08 -36.82
C ALA A 97 -6.81 -10.73 -37.49
N GLU A 98 -6.04 -10.32 -38.50
CA GLU A 98 -6.27 -9.09 -39.26
C GLU A 98 -7.58 -9.12 -40.05
N GLU A 99 -7.91 -10.26 -40.65
CA GLU A 99 -9.17 -10.45 -41.37
C GLU A 99 -10.37 -10.36 -40.42
N TYR A 100 -10.29 -11.02 -39.25
CA TYR A 100 -11.32 -10.92 -38.21
C TYR A 100 -11.48 -9.49 -37.69
N ILE A 101 -10.39 -8.80 -37.34
CA ILE A 101 -10.43 -7.41 -36.86
C ILE A 101 -11.05 -6.50 -37.92
N THR A 102 -10.60 -6.60 -39.17
CA THR A 102 -11.09 -5.76 -40.26
C THR A 102 -12.60 -5.94 -40.45
N LYS A 103 -13.10 -7.18 -40.41
CA LYS A 103 -14.53 -7.45 -40.52
C LYS A 103 -15.32 -6.98 -39.31
N ALA A 104 -14.83 -7.22 -38.10
CA ALA A 104 -15.50 -6.79 -36.88
C ALA A 104 -15.69 -5.26 -36.85
N VAL A 105 -14.65 -4.50 -37.22
CA VAL A 105 -14.72 -3.03 -37.30
C VAL A 105 -15.69 -2.58 -38.39
N GLN A 106 -15.68 -3.22 -39.58
CA GLN A 106 -16.63 -2.90 -40.66
C GLN A 106 -18.09 -3.10 -40.25
N ILE A 107 -18.38 -4.19 -39.53
CA ILE A 107 -19.74 -4.51 -39.06
C ILE A 107 -20.19 -3.47 -38.01
N ALA A 108 -19.32 -3.10 -37.07
CA ALA A 108 -19.63 -2.06 -36.09
C ALA A 108 -19.89 -0.70 -36.76
N HIS A 109 -19.13 -0.34 -37.80
CA HIS A 109 -19.38 0.87 -38.60
C HIS A 109 -20.76 0.84 -39.27
N ALA A 110 -21.14 -0.30 -39.88
CA ALA A 110 -22.45 -0.43 -40.51
C ALA A 110 -23.60 -0.23 -39.51
N ALA A 111 -23.48 -0.83 -38.32
CA ALA A 111 -24.47 -0.66 -37.25
C ALA A 111 -24.58 0.80 -36.77
N VAL A 112 -23.45 1.46 -36.53
CA VAL A 112 -23.43 2.87 -36.11
C VAL A 112 -24.04 3.78 -37.18
N GLN A 113 -23.66 3.61 -38.45
CA GLN A 113 -24.21 4.41 -39.55
C GLN A 113 -25.72 4.25 -39.69
N LYS A 114 -26.21 3.01 -39.55
CA LYS A 114 -27.64 2.70 -39.61
C LYS A 114 -28.41 3.33 -38.44
N HIS A 115 -27.89 3.20 -37.22
CA HIS A 115 -28.50 3.82 -36.04
C HIS A 115 -28.50 5.36 -36.11
N GLU A 116 -27.41 5.98 -36.55
CA GLU A 116 -27.31 7.44 -36.73
C GLU A 116 -28.27 7.94 -37.83
N ALA A 117 -28.45 7.18 -38.92
CA ALA A 117 -29.41 7.50 -39.98
C ALA A 117 -30.87 7.39 -39.49
N GLU A 118 -31.21 6.34 -38.74
CA GLU A 118 -32.55 6.16 -38.16
C GLU A 118 -32.87 7.25 -37.12
N SER A 119 -31.92 7.60 -36.25
CA SER A 119 -32.06 8.68 -35.26
C SER A 119 -32.25 10.06 -35.92
N SER A 120 -31.54 10.33 -37.01
CA SER A 120 -31.69 11.58 -37.78
C SER A 120 -33.08 11.73 -38.40
N SER A 121 -33.70 10.61 -38.78
CA SER A 121 -35.05 10.60 -39.38
C SER A 121 -36.17 10.84 -38.36
N THR A 122 -35.91 10.63 -37.07
CA THR A 122 -36.87 10.82 -35.97
C THR A 122 -36.73 12.17 -35.25
N GLY A 123 -35.75 13.00 -35.66
CA GLY A 123 -35.51 14.31 -35.06
C GLY A 123 -34.83 14.25 -33.68
N ALA A 124 -34.27 13.10 -33.31
CA ALA A 124 -33.48 12.95 -32.09
C ALA A 124 -32.15 13.71 -32.16
N GLU A 125 -31.62 14.12 -31.01
CA GLU A 125 -30.33 14.80 -30.93
C GLU A 125 -29.20 13.89 -31.43
N GLN A 126 -28.43 14.34 -32.43
CA GLN A 126 -27.29 13.58 -32.95
C GLN A 126 -26.15 13.60 -31.92
N LYS A 127 -25.89 12.45 -31.29
CA LYS A 127 -24.67 12.22 -30.51
C LYS A 127 -23.67 11.35 -31.29
N PRO A 128 -22.35 11.61 -31.19
CA PRO A 128 -21.35 10.77 -31.83
C PRO A 128 -21.22 9.43 -31.08
N HIS A 129 -21.31 8.32 -31.81
CA HIS A 129 -20.96 6.99 -31.30
C HIS A 129 -19.53 6.62 -31.67
N TYR A 130 -18.86 5.83 -30.83
CA TYR A 130 -17.48 5.40 -31.02
C TYR A 130 -17.36 3.89 -31.12
N ILE A 131 -16.40 3.42 -31.92
CA ILE A 131 -16.12 2.01 -32.12
C ILE A 131 -14.79 1.67 -31.45
N ALA A 132 -14.86 0.87 -30.39
CA ALA A 132 -13.69 0.35 -29.69
C ALA A 132 -13.24 -0.97 -30.34
N TRP A 133 -12.00 -1.00 -30.84
CA TRP A 133 -11.35 -2.27 -31.12
C TRP A 133 -11.12 -3.00 -29.81
N ASP A 134 -11.85 -4.09 -29.63
CA ASP A 134 -11.75 -4.96 -28.48
C ASP A 134 -10.68 -6.05 -28.71
N SER A 135 -9.78 -6.19 -27.73
CA SER A 135 -8.83 -7.28 -27.65
C SER A 135 -8.64 -7.70 -26.19
N GLY A 136 -8.90 -8.97 -25.91
CA GLY A 136 -8.53 -9.62 -24.67
C GLY A 136 -7.09 -10.10 -24.65
N GLN A 137 -6.75 -10.82 -23.58
CA GLN A 137 -5.46 -11.51 -23.42
C GLN A 137 -5.17 -12.54 -24.52
N ILE A 138 -3.88 -12.68 -24.86
CA ILE A 138 -3.36 -13.65 -25.84
C ILE A 138 -3.69 -15.10 -25.42
N GLY A 139 -3.76 -15.36 -24.12
CA GLY A 139 -4.10 -16.67 -23.56
C GLY A 139 -2.89 -17.58 -23.30
N LYS A 140 -1.67 -17.02 -23.32
CA LYS A 140 -0.43 -17.69 -22.87
C LYS A 140 0.15 -16.89 -21.71
N LEU A 141 0.67 -17.56 -20.68
CA LEU A 141 1.35 -16.91 -19.58
C LEU A 141 2.68 -16.29 -20.05
N MET A 142 2.96 -15.06 -19.58
CA MET A 142 4.21 -14.35 -19.86
C MET A 142 5.40 -15.02 -19.16
N GLU A 143 6.59 -14.91 -19.74
CA GLU A 143 7.83 -15.28 -19.05
C GLU A 143 8.02 -14.49 -17.75
N PRO A 144 8.52 -15.13 -16.66
CA PRO A 144 9.00 -16.50 -16.59
C PRO A 144 7.93 -17.55 -16.25
N MET A 145 6.67 -17.16 -16.02
CA MET A 145 5.60 -18.08 -15.61
C MET A 145 5.09 -18.96 -16.75
N GLY A 146 5.26 -18.52 -18.00
CA GLY A 146 4.98 -19.30 -19.20
C GLY A 146 5.99 -19.05 -20.31
N SER A 147 5.59 -19.37 -21.53
CA SER A 147 6.46 -19.32 -22.71
C SER A 147 6.32 -18.07 -23.56
N LEU A 148 5.36 -17.19 -23.27
CA LEU A 148 5.14 -15.98 -24.06
C LEU A 148 6.16 -14.92 -23.68
N THR A 149 7.05 -14.58 -24.61
CA THR A 149 8.02 -13.51 -24.39
C THR A 149 7.36 -12.13 -24.53
N PHE A 150 7.97 -11.11 -23.93
CA PHE A 150 7.51 -9.73 -24.06
C PHE A 150 7.46 -9.25 -25.53
N ASP A 151 8.47 -9.62 -26.31
CA ASP A 151 8.60 -9.18 -27.70
C ASP A 151 7.58 -9.88 -28.62
N GLU A 152 7.29 -11.16 -28.39
CA GLU A 152 6.21 -11.87 -29.09
C GLU A 152 4.84 -11.26 -28.78
N ALA A 153 4.55 -10.97 -27.50
CA ALA A 153 3.32 -10.30 -27.12
C ALA A 153 3.20 -8.93 -27.81
N TYR A 154 4.28 -8.13 -27.76
CA TYR A 154 4.34 -6.81 -28.39
C TYR A 154 4.08 -6.87 -29.89
N GLU A 155 4.77 -7.75 -30.63
CA GLU A 155 4.58 -7.85 -32.09
C GLU A 155 3.17 -8.34 -32.46
N SER A 156 2.59 -9.22 -31.65
CA SER A 156 1.21 -9.67 -31.84
C SER A 156 0.20 -8.53 -31.69
N TYR A 157 0.27 -7.78 -30.58
CA TYR A 157 -0.59 -6.61 -30.35
C TYR A 157 -0.36 -5.50 -31.37
N LYS A 158 0.89 -5.30 -31.82
CA LYS A 158 1.22 -4.30 -32.85
C LYS A 158 0.53 -4.60 -34.16
N LYS A 159 0.58 -5.85 -34.61
CA LYS A 159 -0.07 -6.28 -35.86
C LYS A 159 -1.59 -6.08 -35.79
N ALA A 160 -2.19 -6.43 -34.65
CA ALA A 160 -3.62 -6.26 -34.40
C ALA A 160 -4.02 -4.77 -34.36
N ALA A 161 -3.32 -3.95 -33.57
CA ALA A 161 -3.60 -2.53 -33.39
C ALA A 161 -3.49 -1.72 -34.68
N VAL A 162 -2.43 -1.96 -35.47
CA VAL A 162 -2.26 -1.30 -36.78
C VAL A 162 -3.39 -1.68 -37.73
N THR A 163 -3.89 -2.91 -37.66
CA THR A 163 -5.02 -3.36 -38.48
C THR A 163 -6.31 -2.68 -38.04
N ALA A 164 -6.58 -2.63 -36.73
CA ALA A 164 -7.76 -1.99 -36.17
C ALA A 164 -7.84 -0.49 -36.55
N GLU A 165 -6.73 0.25 -36.41
CA GLU A 165 -6.70 1.66 -36.80
C GLU A 165 -6.95 1.85 -38.30
N LYS A 166 -6.34 1.01 -39.15
CA LYS A 166 -6.56 1.04 -40.61
C LYS A 166 -8.00 0.70 -41.00
N ALA A 167 -8.63 -0.22 -40.27
CA ALA A 167 -10.03 -0.59 -40.47
C ALA A 167 -11.00 0.51 -40.01
N GLY A 168 -10.53 1.49 -39.24
CA GLY A 168 -11.31 2.65 -38.82
C GLY A 168 -11.79 2.60 -37.37
N ALA A 169 -11.14 1.84 -36.48
CA ALA A 169 -11.44 1.93 -35.06
C ALA A 169 -11.14 3.33 -34.49
N ASP A 170 -11.96 3.78 -33.54
CA ASP A 170 -11.82 5.09 -32.91
C ASP A 170 -10.91 5.04 -31.67
N LEU A 171 -10.93 3.91 -30.96
CA LEU A 171 -10.14 3.65 -29.76
C LEU A 171 -9.77 2.16 -29.64
N ALA A 172 -8.80 1.85 -28.79
CA ALA A 172 -8.43 0.48 -28.41
C ALA A 172 -8.91 0.18 -26.98
N LEU A 173 -9.62 -0.94 -26.82
CA LEU A 173 -9.96 -1.53 -25.53
C LEU A 173 -9.14 -2.80 -25.36
N ILE A 174 -8.18 -2.78 -24.43
CA ILE A 174 -7.44 -3.96 -24.02
C ILE A 174 -8.02 -4.44 -22.70
N GLU A 175 -8.87 -5.46 -22.76
CA GLU A 175 -9.71 -5.86 -21.62
C GLU A 175 -9.46 -7.26 -21.08
N THR A 176 -10.00 -7.53 -19.90
CA THR A 176 -9.88 -8.81 -19.20
C THR A 176 -8.42 -9.22 -18.99
N MET A 177 -7.57 -8.24 -18.72
CA MET A 177 -6.12 -8.47 -18.58
C MET A 177 -5.81 -9.01 -17.18
N SER A 178 -5.05 -10.09 -17.13
CA SER A 178 -4.71 -10.77 -15.87
C SER A 178 -3.23 -10.59 -15.47
N ASP A 179 -2.40 -10.08 -16.38
CA ASP A 179 -0.97 -9.82 -16.20
C ASP A 179 -0.59 -8.41 -16.69
N LEU A 180 -0.06 -7.59 -15.80
CA LEU A 180 0.39 -6.23 -16.10
C LEU A 180 1.57 -6.18 -17.09
N TYR A 181 2.36 -7.26 -17.21
CA TYR A 181 3.47 -7.28 -18.16
C TYR A 181 2.98 -7.45 -19.60
N GLU A 182 1.92 -8.26 -19.80
CA GLU A 182 1.22 -8.35 -21.09
C GLU A 182 0.55 -7.02 -21.45
N VAL A 183 -0.08 -6.35 -20.47
CA VAL A 183 -0.65 -5.01 -20.67
C VAL A 183 0.42 -4.02 -21.14
N LYS A 184 1.60 -4.04 -20.53
CA LYS A 184 2.71 -3.17 -20.96
C LYS A 184 3.10 -3.44 -22.41
N ALA A 185 3.19 -4.69 -22.83
CA ALA A 185 3.47 -5.04 -24.22
C ALA A 185 2.38 -4.50 -25.17
N ALA A 186 1.09 -4.68 -24.82
CA ALA A 186 -0.04 -4.18 -25.59
C ALA A 186 -0.06 -2.65 -25.70
N VAL A 187 0.06 -1.94 -24.58
CA VAL A 187 0.04 -0.47 -24.53
C VAL A 187 1.21 0.13 -25.32
N LEU A 188 2.42 -0.43 -25.18
CA LEU A 188 3.56 0.04 -25.97
C LEU A 188 3.35 -0.25 -27.47
N ALA A 189 2.81 -1.40 -27.83
CA ALA A 189 2.52 -1.74 -29.21
C ALA A 189 1.54 -0.74 -29.85
N ILE A 190 0.50 -0.33 -29.12
CA ILE A 190 -0.49 0.65 -29.60
C ILE A 190 0.14 2.06 -29.66
N LYS A 191 0.78 2.53 -28.59
CA LYS A 191 1.40 3.88 -28.51
C LYS A 191 2.49 4.11 -29.56
N GLU A 192 3.26 3.08 -29.88
CA GLU A 192 4.39 3.20 -30.81
C GLU A 192 3.97 3.13 -32.29
N ASN A 193 2.79 2.58 -32.59
CA ASN A 193 2.41 2.24 -33.96
C ASN A 193 1.05 2.80 -34.42
N THR A 194 0.27 3.42 -33.53
CA THR A 194 -1.06 3.99 -33.83
C THR A 194 -1.30 5.31 -33.09
N PHE A 195 -2.41 6.00 -33.37
CA PHE A 195 -2.89 7.17 -32.64
C PHE A 195 -4.12 6.89 -31.77
N LEU A 196 -4.56 5.63 -31.71
CA LEU A 196 -5.74 5.21 -30.95
C LEU A 196 -5.60 5.61 -29.47
N PRO A 197 -6.64 6.23 -28.89
CA PRO A 197 -6.80 6.28 -27.44
C PRO A 197 -6.88 4.89 -26.85
N ILE A 198 -6.35 4.73 -25.65
CA ILE A 198 -6.17 3.42 -25.02
C ILE A 198 -7.01 3.35 -23.75
N ILE A 199 -7.91 2.38 -23.72
CA ILE A 199 -8.59 1.94 -22.50
C ILE A 199 -7.99 0.58 -22.13
N ALA A 200 -7.55 0.46 -20.87
CA ALA A 200 -7.03 -0.80 -20.35
C ALA A 200 -7.82 -1.23 -19.13
N SER A 201 -8.33 -2.47 -19.13
CA SER A 201 -9.05 -3.03 -18.00
C SER A 201 -8.46 -4.36 -17.52
N MET A 202 -8.42 -4.49 -16.20
CA MET A 202 -7.93 -5.68 -15.52
C MET A 202 -9.10 -6.59 -15.11
N THR A 203 -8.83 -7.88 -14.92
CA THR A 203 -9.77 -8.81 -14.29
C THR A 203 -9.24 -9.31 -12.94
N PHE A 204 -10.15 -9.51 -11.99
CA PHE A 204 -9.81 -9.88 -10.62
C PHE A 204 -10.43 -11.23 -10.23
N GLN A 205 -9.74 -11.93 -9.34
CA GLN A 205 -10.24 -13.11 -8.64
C GLN A 205 -11.04 -12.68 -7.39
N PRO A 206 -11.79 -13.59 -6.72
CA PRO A 206 -12.56 -13.24 -5.51
C PRO A 206 -11.74 -12.66 -4.35
N ASN A 207 -10.42 -12.85 -4.35
CA ASN A 207 -9.51 -12.23 -3.38
C ASN A 207 -9.12 -10.78 -3.74
N LEU A 208 -9.76 -10.18 -4.75
CA LEU A 208 -9.49 -8.85 -5.29
C LEU A 208 -8.05 -8.66 -5.77
N ARG A 209 -7.43 -9.74 -6.26
CA ARG A 209 -6.13 -9.70 -6.93
C ARG A 209 -6.21 -10.26 -8.34
N THR A 210 -5.34 -9.78 -9.23
CA THR A 210 -5.17 -10.36 -10.56
C THR A 210 -4.57 -11.76 -10.46
N LEU A 211 -4.49 -12.48 -11.59
CA LEU A 211 -3.85 -13.81 -11.64
C LEU A 211 -2.40 -13.77 -11.16
N THR A 212 -1.66 -12.72 -11.52
CA THR A 212 -0.26 -12.52 -11.12
C THR A 212 -0.09 -11.81 -9.77
N GLY A 213 -1.20 -11.62 -9.04
CA GLY A 213 -1.20 -11.17 -7.65
C GLY A 213 -1.22 -9.66 -7.44
N ALA A 214 -1.41 -8.85 -8.48
CA ALA A 214 -1.52 -7.40 -8.33
C ALA A 214 -2.85 -7.00 -7.69
N ASP A 215 -2.83 -6.05 -6.77
CA ASP A 215 -4.03 -5.42 -6.20
C ASP A 215 -4.46 -4.18 -7.02
N ALA A 216 -5.61 -3.61 -6.69
CA ALA A 216 -6.17 -2.43 -7.36
C ALA A 216 -5.21 -1.23 -7.34
N GLU A 217 -4.55 -0.97 -6.21
CA GLU A 217 -3.58 0.14 -6.12
C GLU A 217 -2.42 -0.04 -7.11
N THR A 218 -1.89 -1.26 -7.20
CA THR A 218 -0.81 -1.59 -8.14
C THR A 218 -1.27 -1.48 -9.58
N CYS A 219 -2.46 -1.99 -9.92
CA CYS A 219 -3.02 -1.86 -11.26
C CYS A 219 -3.18 -0.39 -11.65
N VAL A 220 -3.79 0.43 -10.79
CA VAL A 220 -3.96 1.87 -11.04
C VAL A 220 -2.64 2.59 -11.23
N THR A 221 -1.68 2.36 -10.31
CA THR A 221 -0.35 2.99 -10.36
C THR A 221 0.37 2.64 -11.67
N TYR A 222 0.29 1.38 -12.09
CA TYR A 222 0.94 0.88 -13.29
C TYR A 222 0.29 1.46 -14.55
N LEU A 223 -1.03 1.30 -14.71
CA LEU A 223 -1.77 1.73 -15.90
C LEU A 223 -1.69 3.24 -16.10
N GLU A 224 -1.87 4.03 -15.03
CA GLU A 224 -1.71 5.49 -15.08
C GLU A 224 -0.30 5.88 -15.54
N SER A 225 0.74 5.18 -15.05
CA SER A 225 2.13 5.46 -15.45
C SER A 225 2.42 5.16 -16.92
N LEU A 226 1.75 4.16 -17.51
CA LEU A 226 1.87 3.87 -18.93
C LEU A 226 1.18 4.93 -19.80
N GLY A 227 0.37 5.81 -19.21
CA GLY A 227 -0.34 6.88 -19.90
C GLY A 227 -1.49 6.36 -20.76
N VAL A 228 -2.26 5.41 -20.24
CA VAL A 228 -3.58 5.05 -20.81
C VAL A 228 -4.56 6.21 -20.62
N ASP A 229 -5.57 6.31 -21.48
CA ASP A 229 -6.56 7.39 -21.45
C ASP A 229 -7.68 7.11 -20.44
N VAL A 230 -8.03 5.83 -20.26
CA VAL A 230 -8.97 5.33 -19.25
C VAL A 230 -8.40 4.01 -18.68
N LEU A 231 -8.48 3.85 -17.37
CA LEU A 231 -8.13 2.60 -16.69
C LEU A 231 -9.37 2.01 -16.03
N GLY A 232 -9.40 0.71 -15.77
CA GLY A 232 -10.55 0.13 -15.11
C GLY A 232 -10.46 -1.36 -14.89
N PHE A 233 -11.62 -1.95 -14.68
CA PHE A 233 -11.76 -3.39 -14.56
C PHE A 233 -13.08 -3.86 -15.16
N ASN A 234 -13.06 -5.10 -15.61
CA ASN A 234 -14.21 -5.77 -16.19
C ASN A 234 -14.17 -7.26 -15.83
N CYS A 235 -15.32 -7.91 -15.99
CA CYS A 235 -15.49 -9.32 -15.65
C CYS A 235 -15.15 -9.61 -14.17
N GLY A 236 -15.05 -10.89 -13.81
CA GLY A 236 -14.70 -11.32 -12.46
C GLY A 236 -15.90 -11.57 -11.56
N GLY A 237 -15.95 -10.84 -10.44
CA GLY A 237 -16.67 -11.19 -9.23
C GLY A 237 -18.19 -10.93 -9.24
N THR A 238 -18.73 -10.85 -8.03
CA THR A 238 -20.09 -10.39 -7.74
C THR A 238 -20.18 -8.86 -7.83
N LEU A 239 -21.41 -8.33 -7.92
CA LEU A 239 -21.62 -6.88 -7.91
C LEU A 239 -21.04 -6.18 -6.66
N GLU A 240 -21.04 -6.85 -5.51
CA GLU A 240 -20.48 -6.29 -4.27
C GLU A 240 -18.95 -6.20 -4.33
N GLU A 241 -18.29 -7.23 -4.86
CA GLU A 241 -16.84 -7.21 -5.10
C GLU A 241 -16.45 -6.12 -6.11
N ASP A 242 -17.26 -5.94 -7.16
CA ASP A 242 -17.06 -4.88 -8.16
C ASP A 242 -17.29 -3.48 -7.58
N GLU A 243 -18.28 -3.30 -6.70
CA GLU A 243 -18.49 -2.04 -5.95
C GLU A 243 -17.26 -1.72 -5.07
N GLN A 244 -16.69 -2.73 -4.42
CA GLN A 244 -15.47 -2.57 -3.62
C GLN A 244 -14.25 -2.21 -4.48
N LEU A 245 -14.10 -2.84 -5.66
CA LEU A 245 -13.04 -2.50 -6.61
C LEU A 245 -13.22 -1.08 -7.16
N ALA A 246 -14.45 -0.68 -7.50
CA ALA A 246 -14.74 0.68 -7.95
C ALA A 246 -14.31 1.73 -6.91
N GLN A 247 -14.57 1.47 -5.62
CA GLN A 247 -14.09 2.33 -4.54
C GLN A 247 -12.56 2.42 -4.51
N GLN A 248 -11.85 1.29 -4.60
CA GLN A 248 -10.38 1.29 -4.59
C GLN A 248 -9.81 2.01 -5.83
N TYR A 249 -10.31 1.72 -7.02
CA TYR A 249 -9.88 2.36 -8.26
C TYR A 249 -10.11 3.88 -8.22
N CYS A 250 -11.30 4.34 -7.81
CA CYS A 250 -11.61 5.76 -7.70
C CYS A 250 -10.79 6.46 -6.61
N THR A 251 -10.42 5.75 -5.54
CA THR A 251 -9.54 6.27 -4.48
C THR A 251 -8.10 6.46 -4.95
N PHE A 252 -7.63 5.66 -5.89
CA PHE A 252 -6.22 5.67 -6.32
C PHE A 252 -5.97 6.36 -7.66
N SER A 253 -6.97 6.49 -8.51
CA SER A 253 -6.81 6.99 -9.88
C SER A 253 -6.86 8.51 -9.95
N HIS A 254 -6.02 9.10 -10.79
CA HIS A 254 -6.14 10.51 -11.20
C HIS A 254 -6.72 10.68 -12.61
N ILE A 255 -7.00 9.56 -13.29
CA ILE A 255 -7.61 9.53 -14.62
C ILE A 255 -8.97 8.79 -14.56
N PRO A 256 -9.80 8.86 -15.60
CA PRO A 256 -11.14 8.25 -15.60
C PRO A 256 -11.09 6.74 -15.33
N VAL A 257 -12.05 6.28 -14.53
CA VAL A 257 -12.22 4.87 -14.16
C VAL A 257 -13.37 4.25 -14.95
N LEU A 258 -13.11 3.10 -15.56
CA LEU A 258 -14.07 2.22 -16.23
C LEU A 258 -14.50 1.06 -15.31
N VAL A 259 -15.79 0.75 -15.30
CA VAL A 259 -16.38 -0.39 -14.56
C VAL A 259 -17.36 -1.17 -15.46
N GLN A 260 -17.00 -2.41 -15.81
CA GLN A 260 -17.82 -3.31 -16.64
C GLN A 260 -18.01 -4.68 -15.94
N PRO A 261 -18.89 -4.75 -14.92
CA PRO A 261 -19.11 -5.96 -14.14
C PRO A 261 -19.90 -7.01 -14.93
N ASN A 262 -19.86 -8.25 -14.44
CA ASN A 262 -20.75 -9.30 -14.92
C ASN A 262 -22.20 -9.08 -14.41
N ALA A 263 -23.19 -9.71 -15.05
CA ALA A 263 -24.54 -9.80 -14.51
C ALA A 263 -24.61 -10.87 -13.38
N GLY A 264 -23.74 -10.71 -12.38
CA GLY A 264 -23.51 -11.68 -11.31
C GLY A 264 -22.61 -12.85 -11.73
N LEU A 265 -22.37 -13.78 -10.80
CA LEU A 265 -21.64 -15.01 -11.10
C LEU A 265 -22.51 -15.98 -11.91
N PRO A 266 -21.94 -16.68 -12.92
CA PRO A 266 -22.68 -17.66 -13.68
C PRO A 266 -23.07 -18.85 -12.81
N VAL A 267 -24.28 -19.37 -13.02
CA VAL A 267 -24.75 -20.62 -12.44
C VAL A 267 -25.02 -21.59 -13.58
N VAL A 268 -24.46 -22.79 -13.48
CA VAL A 268 -24.71 -23.84 -14.48
C VAL A 268 -26.13 -24.40 -14.28
N ILE A 269 -27.00 -24.17 -15.26
CA ILE A 269 -28.37 -24.72 -15.32
C ILE A 269 -28.48 -25.48 -16.65
N ASP A 270 -28.81 -26.77 -16.60
CA ASP A 270 -28.91 -27.64 -17.78
C ASP A 270 -27.67 -27.64 -18.69
N GLY A 271 -26.48 -27.54 -18.08
CA GLY A 271 -25.20 -27.49 -18.80
C GLY A 271 -24.92 -26.16 -19.51
N LYS A 272 -25.69 -25.10 -19.22
CA LYS A 272 -25.48 -23.74 -19.72
C LYS A 272 -25.19 -22.78 -18.58
N ASP A 273 -24.29 -21.84 -18.81
CA ASP A 273 -24.03 -20.76 -17.87
C ASP A 273 -25.17 -19.74 -17.90
N VAL A 274 -25.86 -19.57 -16.78
CA VAL A 274 -26.97 -18.64 -16.62
C VAL A 274 -26.62 -17.58 -15.58
N PHE A 275 -26.75 -16.33 -15.98
CA PHE A 275 -26.57 -15.15 -15.16
C PHE A 275 -27.92 -14.73 -14.57
N LYS A 276 -27.97 -14.52 -13.26
CA LYS A 276 -29.23 -14.33 -12.50
C LYS A 276 -29.52 -12.89 -12.10
N THR A 277 -28.55 -11.99 -12.22
CA THR A 277 -28.76 -10.59 -11.89
C THR A 277 -29.74 -9.99 -12.89
N GLU A 278 -30.76 -9.30 -12.36
CA GLU A 278 -31.77 -8.63 -13.17
C GLU A 278 -31.32 -7.21 -13.58
N PRO A 279 -31.82 -6.66 -14.71
CA PRO A 279 -31.45 -5.33 -15.20
C PRO A 279 -31.48 -4.21 -14.16
N HIS A 280 -32.52 -4.17 -13.32
CA HIS A 280 -32.67 -3.14 -12.29
C HIS A 280 -31.64 -3.28 -11.16
N GLU A 281 -31.32 -4.51 -10.74
CA GLU A 281 -30.29 -4.76 -9.72
C GLU A 281 -28.91 -4.31 -10.22
N PHE A 282 -28.58 -4.67 -11.47
CA PHE A 282 -27.36 -4.24 -12.14
C PHE A 282 -27.26 -2.70 -12.24
N ALA A 283 -28.34 -2.04 -12.66
CA ALA A 283 -28.40 -0.59 -12.79
C ALA A 283 -28.20 0.13 -11.45
N LEU A 284 -28.75 -0.42 -10.35
CA LEU A 284 -28.53 0.13 -9.01
C LEU A 284 -27.08 0.01 -8.53
N SER A 285 -26.41 -1.11 -8.83
CA SER A 285 -24.98 -1.27 -8.54
C SER A 285 -24.15 -0.28 -9.35
N GLN A 286 -24.42 -0.15 -10.65
CA GLN A 286 -23.71 0.81 -11.51
C GLN A 286 -23.94 2.27 -11.12
N LYS A 287 -25.14 2.60 -10.63
CA LYS A 287 -25.40 3.91 -10.00
C LYS A 287 -24.46 4.17 -8.83
N LYS A 288 -24.23 3.19 -7.94
CA LYS A 288 -23.28 3.37 -6.83
C LYS A 288 -21.87 3.58 -7.36
N ASN A 289 -21.41 2.79 -8.32
CA ASN A 289 -20.09 2.93 -8.93
C ASN A 289 -19.88 4.34 -9.53
N PHE A 290 -20.89 4.87 -10.21
CA PHE A 290 -20.88 6.24 -10.73
C PHE A 290 -20.75 7.28 -9.62
N MET A 291 -21.54 7.15 -8.55
CA MET A 291 -21.50 8.07 -7.41
C MET A 291 -20.20 7.97 -6.62
N THR A 292 -19.53 6.82 -6.62
CA THR A 292 -18.18 6.62 -6.04
C THR A 292 -17.09 7.36 -6.83
N GLY A 293 -17.31 7.60 -8.12
CA GLY A 293 -16.42 8.41 -8.96
C GLY A 293 -16.11 7.82 -10.34
N ALA A 294 -16.61 6.62 -10.65
CA ALA A 294 -16.42 6.02 -11.98
C ALA A 294 -17.01 6.93 -13.06
N ALA A 295 -16.33 7.00 -14.21
CA ALA A 295 -16.71 7.91 -15.29
C ALA A 295 -17.24 7.17 -16.52
N VAL A 296 -16.88 5.88 -16.66
CA VAL A 296 -17.24 5.05 -17.79
C VAL A 296 -17.86 3.75 -17.26
N LEU A 297 -19.07 3.43 -17.70
CA LEU A 297 -19.81 2.26 -17.22
C LEU A 297 -20.28 1.42 -18.41
N GLY A 298 -20.28 0.10 -18.26
CA GLY A 298 -20.84 -0.83 -19.24
C GLY A 298 -21.14 -2.17 -18.60
N GLY A 299 -21.20 -3.22 -19.39
CA GLY A 299 -21.41 -4.58 -18.90
C GLY A 299 -20.48 -5.60 -19.55
N CYS A 300 -20.18 -6.69 -18.85
CA CYS A 300 -19.41 -7.82 -19.36
C CYS A 300 -20.32 -9.06 -19.51
N CYS A 301 -19.92 -10.23 -19.01
CA CYS A 301 -20.64 -11.48 -19.21
C CYS A 301 -22.01 -11.45 -18.53
N GLY A 302 -23.04 -11.96 -19.23
CA GLY A 302 -24.41 -12.04 -18.74
C GLY A 302 -25.26 -10.78 -18.98
N THR A 303 -24.61 -9.63 -19.21
CA THR A 303 -25.33 -8.37 -19.48
C THR A 303 -25.96 -8.38 -20.88
N THR A 304 -27.09 -7.69 -21.01
CA THR A 304 -27.91 -7.64 -22.24
C THR A 304 -28.34 -6.20 -22.51
N PRO A 305 -28.93 -5.90 -23.69
CA PRO A 305 -29.49 -4.58 -23.98
C PRO A 305 -30.44 -4.05 -22.91
N ALA A 306 -31.25 -4.92 -22.28
CA ALA A 306 -32.13 -4.52 -21.17
C ALA A 306 -31.35 -4.02 -19.93
N HIS A 307 -30.18 -4.61 -19.64
CA HIS A 307 -29.31 -4.14 -18.55
C HIS A 307 -28.72 -2.77 -18.86
N ILE A 308 -28.27 -2.57 -20.10
CA ILE A 308 -27.69 -1.31 -20.56
C ILE A 308 -28.75 -0.20 -20.58
N GLU A 309 -29.95 -0.48 -21.09
CA GLU A 309 -31.07 0.47 -21.13
C GLU A 309 -31.46 0.94 -19.72
N GLU A 310 -31.63 0.01 -18.77
CA GLU A 310 -31.98 0.36 -17.40
C GLU A 310 -30.83 1.11 -16.69
N MET A 311 -29.57 0.75 -16.95
CA MET A 311 -28.39 1.49 -16.46
C MET A 311 -28.37 2.93 -16.99
N VAL A 312 -28.52 3.12 -18.30
CA VAL A 312 -28.53 4.45 -18.94
C VAL A 312 -29.65 5.30 -18.36
N LYS A 313 -30.86 4.74 -18.23
CA LYS A 313 -32.02 5.42 -17.63
C LYS A 313 -31.78 5.85 -16.19
N VAL A 314 -31.14 5.02 -15.37
CA VAL A 314 -30.88 5.33 -13.95
C VAL A 314 -29.75 6.34 -13.76
N VAL A 315 -28.74 6.34 -14.65
CA VAL A 315 -27.48 7.10 -14.47
C VAL A 315 -27.42 8.40 -15.28
N SER A 316 -28.06 8.50 -16.45
CA SER A 316 -27.95 9.66 -17.37
C SER A 316 -28.33 11.01 -16.74
N GLU A 317 -29.33 11.00 -15.85
CA GLU A 317 -29.80 12.19 -15.13
C GLU A 317 -28.87 12.60 -13.98
N LEU A 318 -27.94 11.73 -13.58
CA LEU A 318 -27.01 12.00 -12.49
C LEU A 318 -25.85 12.88 -12.96
N THR A 319 -25.17 13.49 -12.00
CA THR A 319 -23.92 14.21 -12.19
C THR A 319 -22.98 13.78 -11.07
N ARG A 320 -21.80 13.28 -11.41
CA ARG A 320 -20.78 12.91 -10.43
C ARG A 320 -20.07 14.16 -9.93
N THR A 321 -19.78 14.23 -8.64
CA THR A 321 -18.78 15.17 -8.12
C THR A 321 -17.39 14.65 -8.48
N GLN A 322 -16.55 15.51 -9.08
CA GLN A 322 -15.16 15.13 -9.30
C GLN A 322 -14.48 14.95 -7.94
N ASN A 323 -13.99 13.74 -7.67
CA ASN A 323 -13.08 13.54 -6.55
C ASN A 323 -11.78 14.27 -6.89
N GLU A 324 -11.46 15.33 -6.16
CA GLU A 324 -10.11 15.88 -6.12
C GLU A 324 -9.25 14.85 -5.40
N ASN A 325 -8.76 13.86 -6.14
CA ASN A 325 -7.88 12.85 -5.58
C ASN A 325 -6.53 13.51 -5.26
N LYS A 326 -6.43 14.07 -4.06
CA LYS A 326 -5.24 14.72 -3.50
C LYS A 326 -4.39 13.65 -2.84
N SER A 327 -3.78 12.78 -3.65
CA SER A 327 -2.74 11.91 -3.12
C SER A 327 -1.52 12.77 -2.80
N ASP A 328 -1.16 12.84 -1.51
CA ASP A 328 -0.02 13.60 -1.00
C ASP A 328 1.31 12.80 -1.07
N CYS A 329 1.27 11.59 -1.64
CA CYS A 329 2.43 10.72 -1.76
C CYS A 329 2.66 10.26 -3.21
N ALA A 330 3.93 10.08 -3.53
CA ALA A 330 4.35 9.46 -4.78
C ALA A 330 4.13 7.94 -4.71
N ARG A 331 3.93 7.31 -5.87
CA ARG A 331 3.79 5.85 -5.98
C ARG A 331 4.70 5.31 -7.05
N ILE A 332 5.42 4.24 -6.73
CA ILE A 332 6.16 3.39 -7.66
C ILE A 332 5.75 1.95 -7.42
N CYS A 333 5.92 1.06 -8.40
CA CYS A 333 5.48 -0.31 -8.25
C CYS A 333 6.32 -1.30 -9.06
N SER A 334 6.35 -2.55 -8.59
CA SER A 334 6.69 -3.72 -9.39
C SER A 334 5.42 -4.28 -10.06
N GLY A 335 5.50 -5.48 -10.62
CA GLY A 335 4.37 -6.14 -11.27
C GLY A 335 3.21 -6.50 -10.33
N ASN A 336 3.40 -6.51 -9.02
CA ASN A 336 2.31 -6.83 -8.07
C ASN A 336 2.40 -6.15 -6.69
N LYS A 337 3.33 -5.20 -6.51
CA LYS A 337 3.49 -4.48 -5.25
C LYS A 337 3.75 -3.00 -5.50
N THR A 338 2.96 -2.15 -4.86
CA THR A 338 3.16 -0.70 -4.82
C THR A 338 3.91 -0.28 -3.56
N VAL A 339 4.78 0.71 -3.70
CA VAL A 339 5.41 1.45 -2.60
C VAL A 339 4.98 2.90 -2.71
N ARG A 340 4.29 3.37 -1.66
CA ARG A 340 3.96 4.79 -1.45
C ARG A 340 5.14 5.50 -0.80
N ILE A 341 5.45 6.71 -1.23
CA ILE A 341 6.66 7.44 -0.83
C ILE A 341 6.30 8.90 -0.50
N GLY A 342 6.66 9.36 0.70
CA GLY A 342 6.38 10.71 1.16
C GLY A 342 4.95 10.89 1.68
N GLY A 343 4.56 12.14 1.95
CA GLY A 343 3.25 12.49 2.50
C GLY A 343 2.88 11.67 3.74
N THR A 344 1.63 11.22 3.81
CA THR A 344 1.10 10.32 4.85
C THR A 344 1.78 8.95 4.92
N ALA A 345 2.41 8.47 3.84
CA ALA A 345 3.12 7.19 3.84
C ALA A 345 4.50 7.27 4.52
N GLY A 346 5.07 8.46 4.61
CA GLY A 346 6.38 8.69 5.21
C GLY A 346 7.57 8.30 4.31
N PRO A 347 8.80 8.39 4.85
CA PRO A 347 10.01 8.15 4.09
C PRO A 347 10.23 6.67 3.81
N VAL A 348 10.90 6.35 2.69
CA VAL A 348 11.28 4.97 2.33
C VAL A 348 12.79 4.80 2.18
N ILE A 349 13.26 3.56 2.30
CA ILE A 349 14.65 3.17 2.08
C ILE A 349 14.85 2.62 0.67
N VAL A 350 15.81 3.19 -0.06
CA VAL A 350 16.34 2.70 -1.32
C VAL A 350 17.70 2.04 -1.05
N GLY A 351 17.82 0.73 -1.27
CA GLY A 351 19.05 -0.01 -1.01
C GLY A 351 20.13 0.27 -2.05
N GLU A 352 21.31 0.75 -1.62
CA GLU A 352 22.40 1.25 -2.50
C GLU A 352 23.42 0.18 -2.97
N ARG A 353 23.26 -1.10 -2.63
CA ARG A 353 24.38 -2.06 -2.68
C ARG A 353 24.60 -2.70 -4.05
N ILE A 354 23.61 -2.78 -4.92
CA ILE A 354 23.75 -3.25 -6.32
C ILE A 354 24.30 -2.09 -7.17
N ASN A 355 25.55 -1.72 -6.87
CA ASN A 355 26.26 -0.65 -7.53
C ASN A 355 27.77 -0.93 -7.48
N PRO A 356 28.46 -1.01 -8.63
CA PRO A 356 29.88 -1.38 -8.69
C PRO A 356 30.83 -0.27 -8.20
N THR A 357 30.36 0.97 -8.06
CA THR A 357 31.17 2.13 -7.68
C THR A 357 31.77 1.94 -6.29
N GLY A 358 33.11 1.83 -6.21
CA GLY A 358 33.83 1.59 -4.95
C GLY A 358 33.63 0.19 -4.35
N LYS A 359 32.91 -0.73 -5.01
CA LYS A 359 32.59 -2.07 -4.50
C LYS A 359 33.23 -3.18 -5.35
N LYS A 360 34.44 -3.61 -4.97
CA LYS A 360 35.24 -4.62 -5.70
C LYS A 360 34.46 -5.91 -6.02
N LYS A 361 33.76 -6.50 -5.06
CA LYS A 361 32.99 -7.74 -5.25
C LYS A 361 31.86 -7.59 -6.26
N CYS A 362 31.13 -6.47 -6.22
CA CYS A 362 30.04 -6.19 -7.16
C CYS A 362 30.61 -5.99 -8.57
N ARG A 363 31.73 -5.28 -8.71
CA ARG A 363 32.44 -5.15 -9.99
C ARG A 363 32.82 -6.51 -10.58
N GLU A 364 33.48 -7.36 -9.79
CA GLU A 364 33.88 -8.71 -10.23
C GLU A 364 32.67 -9.56 -10.63
N ALA A 365 31.56 -9.47 -9.88
CA ALA A 365 30.33 -10.18 -10.19
C ALA A 365 29.69 -9.72 -11.50
N LEU A 366 29.62 -8.41 -11.78
CA LEU A 366 29.09 -7.88 -13.03
C LEU A 366 29.94 -8.31 -14.23
N ILE A 367 31.27 -8.23 -14.13
CA ILE A 367 32.18 -8.70 -15.21
C ILE A 367 31.99 -10.19 -15.48
N ALA A 368 31.86 -11.00 -14.42
CA ALA A 368 31.60 -12.45 -14.52
C ALA A 368 30.14 -12.78 -14.88
N GLN A 369 29.27 -11.78 -15.04
CA GLN A 369 27.82 -11.91 -15.21
C GLN A 369 27.13 -12.81 -14.16
N ASN A 370 27.64 -12.80 -12.93
CA ASN A 370 27.15 -13.60 -11.82
C ASN A 370 25.84 -13.02 -11.27
N MET A 371 24.72 -13.57 -11.75
CA MET A 371 23.38 -13.16 -11.34
C MET A 371 23.00 -13.61 -9.92
N ASP A 372 23.58 -14.70 -9.42
CA ASP A 372 23.35 -15.18 -8.05
C ASP A 372 23.87 -14.16 -7.02
N PHE A 373 25.00 -13.50 -7.32
CA PHE A 373 25.48 -12.40 -6.50
C PHE A 373 24.49 -11.23 -6.45
N ILE A 374 23.90 -10.87 -7.60
CA ILE A 374 22.92 -9.77 -7.69
C ILE A 374 21.65 -10.13 -6.90
N LEU A 375 21.15 -11.37 -7.03
CA LEU A 375 20.00 -11.86 -6.28
C LEU A 375 20.28 -11.91 -4.77
N SER A 376 21.46 -12.37 -4.35
CA SER A 376 21.87 -12.40 -2.94
C SER A 376 21.96 -10.99 -2.35
N GLU A 377 22.48 -10.02 -3.11
CA GLU A 377 22.56 -8.62 -2.69
C GLU A 377 21.18 -7.95 -2.66
N ALA A 378 20.28 -8.29 -3.60
CA ALA A 378 18.88 -7.87 -3.54
C ALA A 378 18.18 -8.42 -2.28
N GLN A 379 18.30 -9.72 -2.02
CA GLN A 379 17.70 -10.37 -0.85
C GLN A 379 18.20 -9.76 0.46
N SER A 380 19.53 -9.62 0.62
CA SER A 380 20.12 -9.07 1.84
C SER A 380 19.62 -7.65 2.13
N GLN A 381 19.41 -6.84 1.09
CA GLN A 381 18.89 -5.49 1.24
C GLN A 381 17.40 -5.47 1.60
N ILE A 382 16.59 -6.33 0.98
CA ILE A 382 15.17 -6.48 1.31
C ILE A 382 15.00 -6.91 2.76
N GLU A 383 15.75 -7.93 3.20
CA GLU A 383 15.75 -8.41 4.60
C GLU A 383 16.27 -7.32 5.57
N GLY A 384 17.18 -6.46 5.10
CA GLY A 384 17.65 -5.29 5.84
C GLY A 384 16.63 -4.14 5.94
N GLY A 385 15.49 -4.23 5.25
CA GLY A 385 14.42 -3.21 5.28
C GLY A 385 14.41 -2.25 4.09
N ALA A 386 15.06 -2.58 2.97
CA ALA A 386 14.91 -1.82 1.73
C ALA A 386 13.49 -1.97 1.17
N HIS A 387 12.88 -0.82 0.83
CA HIS A 387 11.56 -0.76 0.20
C HIS A 387 11.68 -0.70 -1.33
N VAL A 388 12.82 -0.20 -1.81
CA VAL A 388 13.19 -0.05 -3.21
C VAL A 388 14.65 -0.51 -3.36
N LEU A 389 15.02 -1.08 -4.49
CA LEU A 389 16.41 -1.46 -4.78
C LEU A 389 17.00 -0.57 -5.86
N ASP A 390 18.10 0.11 -5.55
CA ASP A 390 18.92 0.78 -6.56
C ASP A 390 19.69 -0.27 -7.37
N VAL A 391 19.63 -0.16 -8.70
CA VAL A 391 20.32 -1.06 -9.63
C VAL A 391 21.14 -0.21 -10.59
N ASN A 392 22.46 -0.20 -10.36
CA ASN A 392 23.45 0.42 -11.23
C ASN A 392 24.41 -0.66 -11.76
N THR A 393 24.61 -0.69 -13.08
CA THR A 393 25.54 -1.63 -13.74
C THR A 393 26.68 -0.92 -14.47
N GLY A 394 26.93 0.35 -14.16
CA GLY A 394 27.88 1.20 -14.87
C GLY A 394 29.32 0.74 -14.68
N LEU A 395 29.89 0.11 -15.71
CA LEU A 395 31.28 -0.31 -15.78
C LEU A 395 31.80 -0.13 -17.21
N PRO A 396 32.98 0.51 -17.42
CA PRO A 396 33.57 0.66 -18.75
C PRO A 396 33.87 -0.66 -19.46
N GLU A 397 34.09 -1.74 -18.70
CA GLU A 397 34.53 -3.03 -19.24
C GLU A 397 33.39 -3.93 -19.77
N ILE A 398 32.13 -3.50 -19.68
CA ILE A 398 30.95 -4.31 -20.07
C ILE A 398 29.97 -3.54 -20.98
N ASP A 399 29.10 -4.27 -21.66
CA ASP A 399 27.89 -3.69 -22.26
C ASP A 399 26.88 -3.38 -21.14
N GLU A 400 26.87 -2.14 -20.68
CA GLU A 400 26.00 -1.68 -19.59
C GLU A 400 24.52 -1.91 -19.92
N ALA A 401 24.09 -1.68 -21.15
CA ALA A 401 22.68 -1.82 -21.55
C ALA A 401 22.24 -3.29 -21.51
N ALA A 402 23.09 -4.20 -22.00
CA ALA A 402 22.82 -5.64 -21.90
C ALA A 402 22.86 -6.15 -20.46
N MET A 403 23.82 -5.69 -19.66
CA MET A 403 23.93 -6.09 -18.24
C MET A 403 22.77 -5.57 -17.41
N MET A 404 22.38 -4.30 -17.57
CA MET A 404 21.23 -3.69 -16.90
C MET A 404 19.95 -4.48 -17.19
N LEU A 405 19.69 -4.78 -18.46
CA LEU A 405 18.53 -5.57 -18.86
C LEU A 405 18.54 -6.96 -18.19
N LYS A 406 19.70 -7.63 -18.16
CA LYS A 406 19.86 -8.93 -17.51
C LYS A 406 19.56 -8.84 -16.01
N ALA A 407 20.15 -7.86 -15.32
CA ALA A 407 19.94 -7.63 -13.89
C ALA A 407 18.47 -7.32 -13.57
N VAL A 408 17.82 -6.44 -14.32
CA VAL A 408 16.40 -6.09 -14.15
C VAL A 408 15.51 -7.32 -14.31
N ARG A 409 15.67 -8.09 -15.40
CA ARG A 409 14.89 -9.32 -15.63
C ARG A 409 15.10 -10.35 -14.53
N THR A 410 16.34 -10.56 -14.12
CA THR A 410 16.68 -11.48 -13.03
C THR A 410 16.03 -11.04 -11.71
N ILE A 411 16.20 -9.79 -11.29
CA ILE A 411 15.66 -9.31 -10.00
C ILE A 411 14.13 -9.37 -10.00
N GLN A 412 13.46 -8.86 -11.05
CA GLN A 412 12.00 -8.81 -11.09
C GLN A 412 11.34 -10.21 -11.19
N SER A 413 12.09 -11.22 -11.68
CA SER A 413 11.61 -12.61 -11.73
C SER A 413 11.58 -13.27 -10.35
N THR A 414 12.36 -12.75 -9.39
CA THR A 414 12.53 -13.34 -8.06
C THR A 414 11.88 -12.50 -6.96
N PHE A 415 11.95 -11.17 -7.07
CA PHE A 415 11.47 -10.25 -6.05
C PHE A 415 10.41 -9.30 -6.59
N ASN A 416 9.44 -8.96 -5.73
CA ASN A 416 8.41 -7.96 -6.02
C ASN A 416 8.76 -6.55 -5.51
N THR A 417 10.01 -6.32 -5.10
CA THR A 417 10.45 -5.02 -4.62
C THR A 417 10.64 -4.07 -5.82
N PRO A 418 10.04 -2.88 -5.82
CA PRO A 418 10.25 -1.91 -6.90
C PRO A 418 11.72 -1.54 -7.09
N LEU A 419 12.09 -1.17 -8.32
CA LEU A 419 13.48 -0.86 -8.68
C LEU A 419 13.66 0.63 -8.94
N GLN A 420 14.79 1.15 -8.48
CA GLN A 420 15.38 2.36 -8.99
C GLN A 420 16.39 1.98 -10.08
N ILE A 421 16.13 2.42 -11.32
CA ILE A 421 16.98 2.17 -12.48
C ILE A 421 18.02 3.29 -12.54
N ASP A 422 19.29 2.96 -12.27
CA ASP A 422 20.37 3.92 -12.12
C ASP A 422 21.40 3.80 -13.27
N SER A 423 21.43 4.83 -14.13
CA SER A 423 22.44 4.96 -15.19
C SER A 423 22.58 6.43 -15.63
N SER A 424 23.78 6.82 -16.07
CA SER A 424 24.00 8.10 -16.73
C SER A 424 23.64 8.10 -18.22
N GLU A 425 23.43 6.92 -18.82
CA GLU A 425 23.26 6.74 -20.26
C GLU A 425 21.79 6.56 -20.65
N PRO A 426 21.20 7.48 -21.44
CA PRO A 426 19.78 7.43 -21.80
C PRO A 426 19.36 6.13 -22.52
N HIS A 427 20.26 5.55 -23.31
CA HIS A 427 19.98 4.30 -24.04
C HIS A 427 19.92 3.07 -23.11
N VAL A 428 20.66 3.08 -21.99
CA VAL A 428 20.60 2.04 -20.95
C VAL A 428 19.27 2.13 -20.23
N ILE A 429 18.89 3.35 -19.83
CA ILE A 429 17.59 3.64 -19.19
C ILE A 429 16.45 3.19 -20.10
N GLU A 430 16.43 3.60 -21.38
CA GLU A 430 15.39 3.21 -22.33
C GLU A 430 15.24 1.68 -22.43
N LYS A 431 16.36 0.96 -22.55
CA LYS A 431 16.35 -0.50 -22.65
C LYS A 431 15.80 -1.15 -21.38
N ALA A 432 16.17 -0.66 -20.20
CA ALA A 432 15.63 -1.16 -18.94
C ALA A 432 14.13 -0.86 -18.79
N LEU A 433 13.71 0.38 -19.07
CA LEU A 433 12.32 0.83 -18.95
C LEU A 433 11.36 0.04 -19.85
N ARG A 434 11.80 -0.37 -21.04
CA ARG A 434 10.97 -1.18 -21.95
C ARG A 434 10.53 -2.51 -21.32
N TYR A 435 11.43 -3.18 -20.60
CA TYR A 435 11.21 -4.54 -20.07
C TYR A 435 10.94 -4.59 -18.57
N TYR A 436 11.11 -3.48 -17.85
CA TYR A 436 10.78 -3.46 -16.44
C TYR A 436 9.27 -3.65 -16.23
N ASN A 437 8.89 -4.66 -15.46
CA ASN A 437 7.49 -4.90 -15.12
C ASN A 437 7.08 -4.06 -13.91
N GLY A 438 6.78 -2.77 -14.13
CA GLY A 438 6.41 -1.84 -13.06
C GLY A 438 6.51 -0.38 -13.47
N LYS A 439 6.25 0.50 -12.51
CA LYS A 439 6.57 1.93 -12.54
C LYS A 439 7.88 2.15 -11.75
N PRO A 440 9.03 2.34 -12.41
CA PRO A 440 10.31 2.45 -11.73
C PRO A 440 10.54 3.87 -11.20
N LEU A 441 11.54 4.01 -10.33
CA LEU A 441 12.20 5.28 -10.06
C LEU A 441 13.43 5.41 -10.96
N VAL A 442 13.52 6.44 -11.79
CA VAL A 442 14.63 6.60 -12.76
C VAL A 442 15.68 7.55 -12.21
N ASN A 443 16.89 7.04 -11.99
CA ASN A 443 18.04 7.80 -11.52
C ASN A 443 19.06 7.96 -12.67
N SER A 444 19.19 9.13 -13.31
CA SER A 444 18.49 10.40 -13.02
C SER A 444 18.37 11.31 -14.25
N VAL A 445 17.60 12.38 -14.08
CA VAL A 445 17.67 13.59 -14.89
C VAL A 445 18.41 14.68 -14.10
N ASN A 446 19.06 15.62 -14.79
CA ASN A 446 19.57 16.83 -14.15
C ASN A 446 19.00 18.09 -14.83
N GLY A 447 19.27 19.24 -14.24
CA GLY A 447 18.79 20.53 -14.72
C GLY A 447 19.25 20.89 -16.13
N LYS A 448 20.34 20.32 -16.67
CA LYS A 448 20.84 20.69 -18.00
C LYS A 448 19.80 20.40 -19.07
N ARG A 449 19.64 21.33 -20.02
CA ARG A 449 18.67 21.19 -21.12
C ARG A 449 18.78 19.86 -21.87
N GLU A 450 20.01 19.46 -22.20
CA GLU A 450 20.30 18.21 -22.90
C GLU A 450 19.83 16.96 -22.14
N SER A 451 19.96 16.95 -20.80
CA SER A 451 19.53 15.82 -19.97
C SER A 451 18.00 15.72 -19.96
N MET A 452 17.30 16.83 -19.72
CA MET A 452 15.85 16.89 -19.70
C MET A 452 15.22 16.48 -21.03
N ASP A 453 15.76 16.97 -22.15
CA ASP A 453 15.26 16.66 -23.50
C ASP A 453 15.48 15.19 -23.90
N LYS A 454 16.42 14.48 -23.25
CA LYS A 454 16.66 13.04 -23.47
C LYS A 454 15.84 12.15 -22.52
N ILE A 455 15.69 12.53 -21.25
CA ILE A 455 15.08 11.66 -20.22
C ILE A 455 13.56 11.81 -20.14
N PHE A 456 13.00 13.02 -20.14
CA PHE A 456 11.54 13.20 -19.99
C PHE A 456 10.70 12.50 -21.07
N PRO A 457 11.11 12.44 -22.35
CA PRO A 457 10.40 11.62 -23.34
C PRO A 457 10.34 10.14 -22.97
N LEU A 458 11.40 9.60 -22.37
CA LEU A 458 11.45 8.19 -21.93
C LEU A 458 10.46 7.95 -20.79
N ILE A 459 10.41 8.85 -19.80
CA ILE A 459 9.46 8.79 -18.69
C ILE A 459 8.01 8.82 -19.21
N LYS A 460 7.69 9.76 -20.10
CA LYS A 460 6.36 9.85 -20.72
C LYS A 460 5.99 8.60 -21.53
N LYS A 461 6.98 7.99 -22.19
CA LYS A 461 6.76 6.85 -23.09
C LYS A 461 6.51 5.56 -22.31
N TYR A 462 7.42 5.22 -21.39
CA TYR A 462 7.44 3.91 -20.72
C TYR A 462 6.84 3.94 -19.30
N GLY A 463 6.57 5.12 -18.76
CA GLY A 463 6.15 5.32 -17.37
C GLY A 463 7.32 5.28 -16.40
N GLY A 464 7.21 6.06 -15.32
CA GLY A 464 8.20 6.11 -14.24
C GLY A 464 8.07 7.38 -13.41
N ALA A 465 8.61 7.33 -12.20
CA ALA A 465 8.98 8.53 -11.46
C ALA A 465 10.45 8.86 -11.76
N VAL A 466 10.87 10.11 -11.58
CA VAL A 466 12.22 10.56 -11.93
C VAL A 466 12.95 11.20 -10.76
N VAL A 467 14.21 10.81 -10.54
CA VAL A 467 15.14 11.51 -9.66
C VAL A 467 15.76 12.66 -10.43
N ALA A 468 15.58 13.87 -9.92
CA ALA A 468 16.00 15.13 -10.52
C ALA A 468 17.13 15.77 -9.70
N LEU A 469 18.35 15.68 -10.22
CA LEU A 469 19.53 16.26 -9.60
C LEU A 469 19.56 17.78 -9.83
N CYS A 470 19.77 18.56 -8.78
CA CYS A 470 19.96 20.02 -8.82
C CYS A 470 21.33 20.44 -9.41
N ILE A 471 21.65 19.96 -10.62
CA ILE A 471 22.85 20.31 -11.40
C ILE A 471 22.40 20.98 -12.69
N ASP A 472 22.86 22.19 -12.95
CA ASP A 472 22.58 22.91 -14.20
C ASP A 472 23.81 22.99 -15.11
N GLU A 473 23.77 23.88 -16.10
CA GLU A 473 24.86 24.14 -17.03
C GLU A 473 26.13 24.67 -16.31
N ASP A 474 25.95 25.42 -15.24
CA ASP A 474 27.03 26.03 -14.43
C ASP A 474 27.51 25.10 -13.31
N GLY A 475 26.83 23.97 -13.10
CA GLY A 475 27.21 22.91 -12.16
C GLY A 475 26.31 22.88 -10.94
N ILE A 476 26.92 22.77 -9.75
CA ILE A 476 26.19 22.64 -8.48
C ILE A 476 26.19 24.00 -7.78
N ALA A 477 24.99 24.55 -7.58
CA ALA A 477 24.86 25.79 -6.81
C ALA A 477 25.29 25.57 -5.33
N PRO A 478 26.15 26.44 -4.77
CA PRO A 478 26.65 26.28 -3.40
C PRO A 478 25.59 26.62 -2.34
N SER A 479 24.62 27.48 -2.66
CA SER A 479 23.53 27.92 -1.78
C SER A 479 22.24 27.11 -1.98
N ALA A 480 21.42 27.00 -0.94
CA ALA A 480 20.10 26.41 -1.00
C ALA A 480 19.21 27.08 -2.06
N GLU A 481 19.18 28.41 -2.11
CA GLU A 481 18.32 29.18 -3.03
C GLU A 481 18.65 28.91 -4.50
N GLY A 482 19.93 28.77 -4.83
CA GLY A 482 20.37 28.36 -6.16
C GLY A 482 19.88 26.94 -6.52
N ARG A 483 19.96 25.98 -5.60
CA ARG A 483 19.46 24.60 -5.82
C ARG A 483 17.94 24.58 -6.00
N VAL A 484 17.22 25.40 -5.25
CA VAL A 484 15.77 25.62 -5.39
C VAL A 484 15.43 26.15 -6.78
N ALA A 485 16.21 27.11 -7.31
CA ALA A 485 15.99 27.65 -8.65
C ALA A 485 16.14 26.58 -9.74
N VAL A 486 17.16 25.71 -9.63
CA VAL A 486 17.34 24.58 -10.55
C VAL A 486 16.18 23.59 -10.44
N ALA A 487 15.76 23.23 -9.22
CA ALA A 487 14.62 22.32 -9.02
C ALA A 487 13.33 22.87 -9.66
N LYS A 488 13.01 24.14 -9.47
CA LYS A 488 11.83 24.78 -10.11
C LYS A 488 11.91 24.77 -11.63
N ARG A 489 13.10 24.97 -12.19
CA ARG A 489 13.33 24.87 -13.64
C ARG A 489 13.01 23.46 -14.16
N ILE A 490 13.47 22.43 -13.45
CA ILE A 490 13.19 21.02 -13.80
C ILE A 490 11.69 20.74 -13.74
N ILE A 491 11.01 21.14 -12.66
CA ILE A 491 9.57 20.93 -12.47
C ILE A 491 8.77 21.58 -13.61
N ALA A 492 9.08 22.83 -13.94
CA ALA A 492 8.40 23.55 -15.01
C ALA A 492 8.63 22.90 -16.39
N GLU A 493 9.82 22.34 -16.63
CA GLU A 493 10.10 21.63 -17.88
C GLU A 493 9.38 20.27 -17.92
N ALA A 494 9.40 19.50 -16.83
CA ALA A 494 8.72 18.22 -16.71
C ALA A 494 7.20 18.34 -16.98
N GLN A 495 6.58 19.44 -16.54
CA GLN A 495 5.17 19.73 -16.78
C GLN A 495 4.83 19.81 -18.27
N LYS A 496 5.74 20.30 -19.14
CA LYS A 496 5.53 20.34 -20.60
C LYS A 496 5.40 18.95 -21.22
N TYR A 497 5.99 17.94 -20.58
CA TYR A 497 5.87 16.55 -20.99
C TYR A 497 4.63 15.87 -20.39
N GLY A 498 3.96 16.50 -19.43
CA GLY A 498 2.82 15.96 -18.69
C GLY A 498 3.22 15.22 -17.40
N ILE A 499 4.48 15.35 -16.97
CA ILE A 499 4.98 14.74 -15.73
C ILE A 499 4.57 15.65 -14.57
N GLN A 500 3.82 15.09 -13.62
CA GLN A 500 3.31 15.82 -12.47
C GLN A 500 4.37 15.92 -11.36
N PRO A 501 4.32 16.93 -10.47
CA PRO A 501 5.24 17.06 -9.35
C PRO A 501 5.33 15.80 -8.47
N ARG A 502 4.20 15.09 -8.27
CA ARG A 502 4.14 13.80 -7.55
C ARG A 502 4.99 12.66 -8.13
N ASP A 503 5.44 12.79 -9.37
CA ASP A 503 6.31 11.82 -10.04
C ASP A 503 7.77 12.29 -10.12
N ILE A 504 8.11 13.38 -9.42
CA ILE A 504 9.44 13.98 -9.39
C ILE A 504 10.01 13.88 -7.97
N PHE A 505 11.24 13.37 -7.88
CA PHE A 505 12.02 13.31 -6.66
C PHE A 505 13.24 14.22 -6.79
N ILE A 506 13.25 15.34 -6.07
CA ILE A 506 14.38 16.28 -6.12
C ILE A 506 15.53 15.75 -5.26
N ASP A 507 16.71 15.63 -5.88
CA ASP A 507 17.98 15.45 -5.18
C ASP A 507 18.72 16.80 -5.13
N THR A 508 18.72 17.39 -3.93
CA THR A 508 19.39 18.67 -3.65
C THR A 508 20.91 18.51 -3.45
N LEU A 509 21.45 17.34 -3.73
CA LEU A 509 22.85 16.95 -3.74
C LEU A 509 23.51 16.96 -2.37
N THR A 510 23.93 15.78 -1.94
CA THR A 510 24.76 15.61 -0.74
C THR A 510 26.24 15.74 -1.12
N LEU A 511 26.86 16.87 -0.78
CA LEU A 511 28.29 17.09 -0.95
C LEU A 511 29.09 16.61 0.26
N THR A 512 30.35 16.24 0.03
CA THR A 512 31.22 15.72 1.08
C THR A 512 31.65 16.82 2.05
N VAL A 513 31.33 16.66 3.34
CA VAL A 513 31.57 17.68 4.36
C VAL A 513 33.06 17.93 4.63
N SER A 514 33.94 16.95 4.35
CA SER A 514 35.38 17.11 4.56
C SER A 514 36.02 18.14 3.63
N SER A 515 35.45 18.35 2.43
CA SER A 515 35.91 19.35 1.46
C SER A 515 35.00 20.58 1.38
N GLU A 516 33.70 20.42 1.62
CA GLU A 516 32.68 21.45 1.34
C GLU A 516 31.83 21.80 2.58
N GLN A 517 32.47 22.02 3.73
CA GLN A 517 31.79 22.21 5.04
C GLN A 517 30.64 23.21 5.04
N LYS A 518 30.79 24.34 4.33
CA LYS A 518 29.78 25.42 4.30
C LYS A 518 28.50 25.03 3.55
N THR A 519 28.56 24.03 2.69
CA THR A 519 27.43 23.63 1.82
C THR A 519 26.64 22.44 2.38
N ALA A 520 27.18 21.75 3.39
CA ALA A 520 26.58 20.52 3.93
C ALA A 520 25.13 20.73 4.42
N LEU A 521 24.84 21.86 5.08
CA LEU A 521 23.49 22.17 5.56
C LEU A 521 22.62 22.86 4.49
N GLU A 522 23.20 23.33 3.39
CA GLU A 522 22.44 23.94 2.29
C GLU A 522 21.57 22.89 1.57
N THR A 523 21.99 21.62 1.55
CA THR A 523 21.16 20.48 1.09
C THR A 523 19.86 20.38 1.89
N VAL A 524 19.96 20.39 3.22
CA VAL A 524 18.81 20.28 4.15
C VAL A 524 17.93 21.52 4.04
N ARG A 525 18.51 22.72 3.96
CA ARG A 525 17.76 23.97 3.77
C ARG A 525 16.99 23.98 2.45
N ALA A 526 17.59 23.52 1.36
CA ALA A 526 16.92 23.46 0.05
C ALA A 526 15.72 22.49 0.07
N ILE A 527 15.87 21.32 0.70
CA ILE A 527 14.76 20.37 0.90
C ILE A 527 13.62 21.06 1.65
N LYS A 528 13.93 21.73 2.77
CA LYS A 528 12.91 22.39 3.59
C LYS A 528 12.14 23.46 2.82
N ILE A 529 12.82 24.31 2.06
CA ILE A 529 12.18 25.36 1.24
C ILE A 529 11.23 24.75 0.21
N LEU A 530 11.70 23.76 -0.55
CA LEU A 530 10.88 23.11 -1.58
C LEU A 530 9.73 22.30 -0.98
N HIS A 531 9.97 21.60 0.12
CA HIS A 531 8.94 20.82 0.81
C HIS A 531 7.80 21.72 1.27
N ASP A 532 8.12 22.86 1.90
CA ASP A 532 7.09 23.79 2.38
C ASP A 532 6.30 24.42 1.20
N GLU A 533 6.94 24.66 0.05
CA GLU A 533 6.29 25.22 -1.14
C GLU A 533 5.44 24.20 -1.93
N PHE A 534 5.87 22.93 -1.99
CA PHE A 534 5.25 21.90 -2.84
C PHE A 534 4.57 20.76 -2.07
N SER A 535 4.39 20.89 -0.75
CA SER A 535 3.82 19.85 0.12
C SER A 535 2.47 19.31 -0.35
N GLU A 536 1.59 20.15 -0.88
CA GLU A 536 0.27 19.75 -1.39
C GLU A 536 0.30 19.12 -2.81
N GLN A 537 1.44 19.20 -3.51
CA GLN A 537 1.60 18.71 -4.88
C GLN A 537 2.27 17.33 -4.95
N GLY A 538 2.62 16.75 -3.81
CA GLY A 538 3.23 15.42 -3.69
C GLY A 538 4.70 15.35 -4.13
N LEU A 539 5.40 16.48 -4.25
CA LEU A 539 6.81 16.50 -4.67
C LEU A 539 7.69 15.70 -3.69
N GLY A 540 8.42 14.73 -4.22
CA GLY A 540 9.32 13.88 -3.43
C GLY A 540 10.72 14.48 -3.29
N PHE A 541 11.43 14.05 -2.25
CA PHE A 541 12.84 14.37 -2.05
C PHE A 541 13.65 13.10 -1.86
N ILE A 542 14.79 13.00 -2.52
CA ILE A 542 15.69 11.84 -2.44
C ILE A 542 17.14 12.27 -2.27
N LEU A 543 17.92 11.51 -1.50
CA LEU A 543 19.35 11.76 -1.33
C LEU A 543 20.15 10.46 -1.23
N GLY A 544 21.33 10.47 -1.87
CA GLY A 544 22.47 9.62 -1.51
C GLY A 544 23.10 10.06 -0.20
N VAL A 545 22.52 9.65 0.93
CA VAL A 545 22.90 10.15 2.27
C VAL A 545 24.35 9.79 2.62
N SER A 546 24.82 8.63 2.16
CA SER A 546 26.18 8.13 2.43
C SER A 546 27.30 9.04 1.92
N ASN A 547 27.02 9.96 0.99
CA ASN A 547 28.02 10.82 0.34
C ASN A 547 28.59 11.91 1.28
N ILE A 548 27.86 12.26 2.35
CA ILE A 548 28.23 13.36 3.25
C ILE A 548 29.58 13.15 3.94
N SER A 549 29.94 11.90 4.22
CA SER A 549 31.06 11.54 5.10
C SER A 549 32.31 11.02 4.39
N PHE A 550 32.37 11.09 3.04
CA PHE A 550 33.57 10.63 2.32
C PHE A 550 34.85 11.30 2.84
N GLY A 551 35.91 10.51 2.97
CA GLY A 551 37.20 10.95 3.49
C GLY A 551 37.28 11.13 5.02
N LEU A 552 36.24 10.82 5.79
CA LEU A 552 36.25 10.93 7.26
C LEU A 552 36.28 9.57 7.97
N PRO A 553 36.90 9.46 9.16
CA PRO A 553 36.73 8.31 10.04
C PRO A 553 35.31 8.30 10.63
N ARG A 554 34.85 7.13 11.10
CA ARG A 554 33.55 6.98 11.77
C ARG A 554 32.38 7.60 10.98
N ARG A 555 32.35 7.28 9.68
CA ARG A 555 31.32 7.70 8.72
C ARG A 555 29.90 7.43 9.22
N ASP A 556 29.72 6.34 9.98
CA ASP A 556 28.47 5.95 10.63
C ASP A 556 27.83 7.08 11.46
N ILE A 557 28.65 7.86 12.19
CA ILE A 557 28.16 8.94 13.04
C ILE A 557 27.66 10.11 12.19
N ILE A 558 28.47 10.57 11.23
CA ILE A 558 28.11 11.72 10.38
C ILE A 558 26.90 11.37 9.51
N ASN A 559 26.90 10.19 8.88
CA ASN A 559 25.80 9.72 8.04
C ASN A 559 24.48 9.70 8.82
N SER A 560 24.45 9.05 10.00
CA SER A 560 23.21 8.93 10.79
C SER A 560 22.68 10.27 11.29
N ARG A 561 23.56 11.20 11.72
CA ARG A 561 23.12 12.52 12.20
C ARG A 561 22.65 13.43 11.07
N PHE A 562 23.36 13.44 9.94
CA PHE A 562 22.92 14.16 8.75
C PHE A 562 21.60 13.57 8.21
N PHE A 563 21.46 12.25 8.24
CA PHE A 563 20.24 11.57 7.82
C PHE A 563 19.01 12.04 8.61
N MET A 564 19.11 12.12 9.94
CA MET A 564 18.04 12.65 10.79
C MET A 564 17.65 14.09 10.40
N LEU A 565 18.64 14.95 10.13
CA LEU A 565 18.38 16.33 9.71
C LEU A 565 17.64 16.39 8.37
N ALA A 566 18.04 15.55 7.41
CA ALA A 566 17.37 15.48 6.11
C ALA A 566 15.94 14.93 6.22
N LEU A 567 15.72 13.88 7.02
CA LEU A 567 14.38 13.35 7.31
C LEU A 567 13.47 14.44 7.88
N ASN A 568 13.93 15.15 8.91
CA ASN A 568 13.18 16.25 9.53
C ASN A 568 12.92 17.44 8.56
N ALA A 569 13.74 17.59 7.52
CA ALA A 569 13.54 18.62 6.50
C ALA A 569 12.46 18.27 5.47
N GLY A 570 12.09 16.98 5.35
CA GLY A 570 11.11 16.48 4.37
C GLY A 570 11.62 15.39 3.43
N LEU A 571 12.79 14.78 3.70
CA LEU A 571 13.32 13.71 2.85
C LEU A 571 12.33 12.53 2.76
N SER A 572 11.98 12.13 1.54
CA SER A 572 10.95 11.12 1.25
C SER A 572 11.53 9.76 0.84
N ALA A 573 12.69 9.73 0.19
CA ALA A 573 13.39 8.52 -0.20
C ALA A 573 14.87 8.62 0.15
N CYS A 574 15.47 7.52 0.59
CA CYS A 574 16.80 7.53 1.20
C CYS A 574 17.66 6.46 0.55
N ILE A 575 18.62 6.84 -0.28
CA ILE A 575 19.59 5.90 -0.86
C ILE A 575 20.67 5.64 0.19
N ILE A 576 20.59 4.47 0.84
CA ILE A 576 21.45 4.08 1.96
C ILE A 576 21.78 2.59 1.90
N ASN A 577 22.78 2.18 2.69
CA ASN A 577 23.04 0.77 2.97
C ASN A 577 22.11 0.28 4.10
N PRO A 578 21.10 -0.58 3.82
CA PRO A 578 20.17 -1.07 4.84
C PRO A 578 20.84 -2.00 5.87
N ALA A 579 22.05 -2.52 5.60
CA ALA A 579 22.82 -3.29 6.58
C ALA A 579 23.53 -2.39 7.63
N SER A 580 23.45 -1.06 7.50
CA SER A 580 23.99 -0.15 8.52
C SER A 580 23.01 0.01 9.68
N ALA A 581 23.34 -0.61 10.82
CA ALA A 581 22.54 -0.50 12.04
C ALA A 581 22.24 0.96 12.42
N GLN A 582 23.25 1.84 12.43
CA GLN A 582 23.09 3.25 12.83
C GLN A 582 22.15 4.04 11.89
N MET A 583 22.18 3.75 10.59
CA MET A 583 21.28 4.39 9.62
C MET A 583 19.85 3.89 9.81
N MET A 584 19.68 2.58 9.98
CA MET A 584 18.37 1.98 10.21
C MET A 584 17.77 2.35 11.58
N ASP A 585 18.60 2.50 12.61
CA ASP A 585 18.21 3.04 13.92
C ASP A 585 17.68 4.47 13.79
N THR A 586 18.37 5.29 13.01
CA THR A 586 17.93 6.67 12.71
C THR A 586 16.58 6.67 11.99
N TYR A 587 16.43 5.83 10.96
CA TYR A 587 15.19 5.72 10.19
C TYR A 587 14.00 5.29 11.06
N ARG A 588 14.15 4.21 11.84
CA ARG A 588 13.08 3.72 12.71
C ARG A 588 12.74 4.71 13.81
N ALA A 589 13.75 5.29 14.47
CA ALA A 589 13.53 6.34 15.47
C ALA A 589 12.79 7.55 14.87
N TYR A 590 13.16 8.00 13.67
CA TYR A 590 12.44 9.07 12.99
C TYR A 590 10.99 8.69 12.71
N ARG A 591 10.73 7.48 12.18
CA ARG A 591 9.35 7.01 11.92
C ARG A 591 8.50 7.00 13.19
N THR A 592 9.06 6.57 14.31
CA THR A 592 8.39 6.64 15.62
C THR A 592 8.11 8.07 16.06
N LEU A 593 9.12 8.96 15.97
CA LEU A 593 9.00 10.36 16.40
C LEU A 593 8.03 11.17 15.52
N ALA A 594 8.02 10.90 14.22
CA ALA A 594 7.20 11.60 13.23
C ALA A 594 5.80 10.98 13.04
N GLY A 595 5.47 9.90 13.76
CA GLY A 595 4.14 9.28 13.72
C GLY A 595 3.89 8.34 12.54
N PHE A 596 4.93 7.92 11.81
CA PHE A 596 4.86 6.94 10.71
C PHE A 596 4.93 5.47 11.18
N ASP A 597 5.19 5.24 12.47
CA ASP A 597 5.12 3.93 13.12
C ASP A 597 3.94 3.94 14.12
N LEU A 598 2.76 3.59 13.62
CA LEU A 598 1.53 3.63 14.41
C LEU A 598 1.64 2.69 15.61
N ASN A 599 1.41 3.23 16.81
CA ASN A 599 1.59 2.53 18.08
C ASN A 599 3.01 2.00 18.33
N CYS A 600 4.01 2.53 17.63
CA CYS A 600 5.42 2.16 17.76
C CYS A 600 5.70 0.65 17.53
N ILE A 601 4.87 -0.03 16.74
CA ILE A 601 4.91 -1.50 16.59
C ILE A 601 6.20 -1.94 15.93
N ASP A 602 6.63 -1.29 14.84
CA ASP A 602 7.85 -1.64 14.12
C ASP A 602 9.09 -1.42 15.00
N PHE A 603 9.11 -0.30 15.72
CA PHE A 603 10.17 0.02 16.68
C PHE A 603 10.24 -1.02 17.80
N ILE A 604 9.11 -1.33 18.43
CA ILE A 604 9.04 -2.33 19.50
C ILE A 604 9.50 -3.70 18.98
N ASN A 605 8.95 -4.18 17.85
CA ASN A 605 9.32 -5.48 17.30
C ASN A 605 10.81 -5.58 16.95
N THR A 606 11.41 -4.48 16.49
CA THR A 606 12.83 -4.44 16.15
C THR A 606 13.72 -4.44 17.39
N TYR A 607 13.40 -3.64 18.42
CA TYR A 607 14.31 -3.38 19.54
C TYR A 607 14.00 -4.16 20.82
N THR A 608 12.85 -4.84 20.91
CA THR A 608 12.52 -5.69 22.06
C THR A 608 13.57 -6.76 22.25
N GLY A 609 14.14 -6.84 23.44
CA GLY A 609 15.19 -7.82 23.76
C GLY A 609 16.57 -7.52 23.17
N THR A 610 16.73 -6.42 22.41
CA THR A 610 18.06 -5.97 21.99
C THR A 610 18.82 -5.42 23.20
N LEU A 611 20.12 -5.74 23.28
CA LEU A 611 20.98 -5.20 24.33
C LEU A 611 21.38 -3.79 23.97
N ASP A 612 21.25 -2.85 24.91
CA ASP A 612 21.83 -1.53 24.76
C ASP A 612 23.36 -1.68 24.57
N PRO A 613 23.91 -1.29 23.39
CA PRO A 613 25.31 -1.49 23.06
C PRO A 613 26.27 -0.74 23.99
N THR A 614 25.77 0.23 24.78
CA THR A 614 26.57 0.95 25.77
C THR A 614 26.74 0.16 27.07
N THR A 615 25.92 -0.85 27.32
CA THR A 615 25.94 -1.65 28.56
C THR A 615 27.08 -2.66 28.58
N LYS A 616 27.60 -2.95 29.79
CA LYS A 616 28.63 -3.97 30.01
C LYS A 616 28.21 -5.34 29.48
N LYS A 617 26.94 -5.72 29.67
CA LYS A 617 26.36 -6.98 29.15
C LYS A 617 26.46 -7.11 27.62
N ALA A 618 26.24 -6.02 26.86
CA ALA A 618 26.39 -6.05 25.41
C ALA A 618 27.83 -6.26 24.97
N ARG A 619 28.78 -5.61 25.66
CA ARG A 619 30.23 -5.78 25.40
C ARG A 619 30.68 -7.20 25.73
N ASP A 620 30.22 -7.74 26.85
CA ASP A 620 30.54 -9.10 27.28
C ASP A 620 29.96 -10.14 26.30
N ALA A 621 28.73 -9.95 25.80
CA ALA A 621 28.11 -10.81 24.79
C ALA A 621 28.83 -10.78 23.43
N VAL A 622 29.27 -9.59 22.97
CA VAL A 622 30.07 -9.46 21.74
C VAL A 622 31.42 -10.18 21.89
N VAL A 623 32.06 -10.07 23.06
CA VAL A 623 33.31 -10.79 23.37
C VAL A 623 33.06 -12.29 23.42
N GLU A 624 31.97 -12.74 24.07
CA GLU A 624 31.61 -14.16 24.16
C GLU A 624 31.29 -14.77 22.78
N GLN A 625 30.59 -14.02 21.93
CA GLN A 625 30.31 -14.43 20.56
C GLN A 625 31.58 -14.42 19.70
N ALA A 626 32.47 -13.43 19.88
CA ALA A 626 33.76 -13.41 19.21
C ALA A 626 34.69 -14.57 19.65
N LEU A 627 34.58 -15.01 20.91
CA LEU A 627 35.25 -16.21 21.44
C LEU A 627 34.64 -17.50 20.88
N LYS A 628 33.30 -17.62 20.85
CA LYS A 628 32.57 -18.77 20.27
C LYS A 628 32.83 -18.93 18.78
N ASN A 629 32.95 -17.82 18.06
CA ASN A 629 33.13 -17.81 16.61
C ASN A 629 34.62 -17.87 16.21
N GLY A 630 35.53 -17.98 17.18
CA GLY A 630 36.97 -18.13 16.96
C GLY A 630 37.71 -16.88 16.45
N THR A 631 37.02 -15.75 16.34
CA THR A 631 37.57 -14.45 15.92
C THR A 631 38.49 -13.81 16.95
N VAL A 632 38.36 -14.16 18.22
CA VAL A 632 39.24 -13.75 19.33
C VAL A 632 39.59 -15.01 20.13
N ARG A 633 40.85 -15.18 20.51
CA ARG A 633 41.28 -16.27 21.41
C ARG A 633 41.40 -15.74 22.84
N PRO A 634 41.12 -16.54 23.87
CA PRO A 634 41.51 -16.21 25.24
C PRO A 634 43.02 -15.95 25.29
N ALA A 635 43.46 -14.96 26.06
CA ALA A 635 44.88 -14.78 26.30
C ALA A 635 45.39 -15.97 27.13
N GLU A 636 46.23 -16.82 26.55
CA GLU A 636 46.93 -17.88 27.27
C GLU A 636 48.30 -17.38 27.72
N GLU A 637 48.56 -17.53 29.03
CA GLU A 637 49.88 -17.35 29.64
C GLU A 637 50.83 -18.48 29.16
N ASN A 638 51.93 -18.07 28.53
CA ASN A 638 53.16 -18.79 28.14
C ASN A 638 53.32 -20.28 28.54
N ALA A 639 53.56 -21.17 27.56
CA ALA A 639 54.78 -22.01 27.46
C ALA A 639 54.86 -22.90 26.19
N GLN A 640 55.91 -22.67 25.39
CA GLN A 640 56.78 -23.60 24.63
C GLN A 640 56.25 -24.73 23.70
N SER A 641 56.63 -24.57 22.42
CA SER A 641 57.09 -25.57 21.41
C SER A 641 56.18 -26.70 20.92
N ALA A 642 55.81 -26.69 19.62
CA ALA A 642 56.46 -27.48 18.55
C ALA A 642 55.54 -27.64 17.30
N ASN A 643 56.18 -27.67 16.13
CA ASN A 643 55.63 -27.80 14.78
C ASN A 643 54.68 -29.00 14.56
N THR A 644 53.66 -28.85 13.71
CA THR A 644 53.52 -29.55 12.40
C THR A 644 52.24 -29.16 11.67
N VAL A 645 52.33 -29.13 10.34
CA VAL A 645 51.27 -28.80 9.37
C VAL A 645 50.56 -30.10 8.96
N ALA A 646 49.23 -30.10 8.91
CA ALA A 646 48.45 -30.98 8.04
C ALA A 646 47.05 -30.39 7.77
N ALA A 647 46.60 -30.55 6.52
CA ALA A 647 45.35 -30.03 5.99
C ALA A 647 44.30 -31.14 5.81
N VAL A 648 43.03 -30.68 5.64
CA VAL A 648 41.85 -31.31 4.97
C VAL A 648 40.87 -32.00 5.95
N PRO A 649 39.52 -32.07 5.75
CA PRO A 649 38.52 -31.25 5.03
C PRO A 649 37.29 -30.82 5.90
N LEU A 650 36.45 -29.95 5.33
CA LEU A 650 35.09 -29.60 5.77
C LEU A 650 34.10 -30.78 5.60
N THR A 651 33.30 -31.08 6.63
CA THR A 651 31.99 -31.72 6.49
C THR A 651 31.01 -31.29 7.60
N SER A 652 29.73 -31.24 7.21
CA SER A 652 28.46 -31.17 7.95
C SER A 652 28.01 -29.84 8.59
N SER A 653 27.19 -29.15 7.80
CA SER A 653 26.15 -28.18 8.18
C SER A 653 25.06 -28.79 9.09
N PRO A 654 24.49 -28.03 10.06
CA PRO A 654 23.32 -28.44 10.81
C PRO A 654 22.02 -28.19 10.03
N GLN A 655 21.11 -29.16 10.08
CA GLN A 655 19.76 -29.10 9.51
C GLN A 655 18.85 -28.12 10.26
N PRO A 656 17.94 -27.41 9.56
CA PRO A 656 16.84 -26.67 10.17
C PRO A 656 15.65 -27.58 10.49
N SER A 657 15.08 -27.40 11.69
CA SER A 657 13.89 -28.12 12.16
C SER A 657 12.63 -27.65 11.42
N SER A 658 11.92 -28.63 10.87
CA SER A 658 10.68 -28.56 10.12
C SER A 658 9.52 -27.93 10.90
N ALA A 659 8.89 -26.91 10.31
CA ALA A 659 7.53 -26.49 10.63
C ALA A 659 6.54 -27.34 9.82
N THR A 660 5.65 -28.07 10.49
CA THR A 660 4.60 -28.87 9.88
C THR A 660 3.36 -28.02 9.63
N GLU A 661 2.94 -28.02 8.37
CA GLU A 661 1.60 -27.64 7.90
C GLU A 661 0.53 -28.53 8.54
N ASN A 662 -0.65 -27.97 8.78
CA ASN A 662 -1.85 -28.80 8.96
C ASN A 662 -3.04 -28.18 8.23
N SER A 663 -3.62 -29.05 7.40
CA SER A 663 -4.77 -28.90 6.53
C SER A 663 -6.08 -28.60 7.26
N LEU A 664 -6.93 -27.81 6.60
CA LEU A 664 -8.32 -27.57 6.97
C LEU A 664 -9.18 -28.80 6.68
N SER A 665 -9.77 -29.39 7.72
CA SER A 665 -10.94 -30.27 7.62
C SER A 665 -12.07 -29.71 8.49
N THR A 666 -13.27 -29.75 7.92
CA THR A 666 -14.54 -29.28 8.49
C THR A 666 -15.10 -30.27 9.51
N GLU A 667 -15.14 -29.94 10.80
CA GLU A 667 -16.02 -30.59 11.78
C GLU A 667 -16.54 -29.60 12.86
N LYS A 668 -17.77 -29.88 13.34
CA LYS A 668 -18.59 -29.02 14.21
C LYS A 668 -18.14 -29.00 15.68
N CYS A 669 -18.28 -27.80 16.26
CA CYS A 669 -18.54 -27.46 17.67
C CYS A 669 -17.49 -27.90 18.73
N SER A 670 -16.57 -27.00 19.08
CA SER A 670 -15.94 -27.01 20.41
C SER A 670 -15.74 -25.58 20.93
N SER A 671 -16.41 -25.25 22.04
CA SER A 671 -16.29 -23.95 22.71
C SER A 671 -14.87 -23.61 23.16
N ALA A 672 -14.00 -24.61 23.35
CA ALA A 672 -12.62 -24.44 23.80
C ALA A 672 -11.70 -23.75 22.77
N THR A 673 -12.02 -23.83 21.47
CA THR A 673 -11.22 -23.21 20.39
C THR A 673 -11.41 -21.69 20.35
N ASP A 674 -12.65 -21.22 20.49
CA ASP A 674 -12.99 -19.79 20.50
C ASP A 674 -12.46 -19.05 21.74
N GLU A 675 -12.39 -19.72 22.89
CA GLU A 675 -11.82 -19.14 24.13
C GLU A 675 -10.32 -18.87 23.97
N THR A 676 -9.59 -19.85 23.44
CA THR A 676 -8.16 -19.74 23.17
C THR A 676 -7.90 -18.69 22.08
N GLU A 677 -8.79 -18.59 21.09
CA GLU A 677 -8.74 -17.58 20.05
C GLU A 677 -8.93 -16.16 20.62
N LEU A 678 -9.93 -15.95 21.48
CA LEU A 678 -10.18 -14.65 22.11
C LEU A 678 -8.99 -14.21 22.99
N ILE A 679 -8.40 -15.13 23.75
CA ILE A 679 -7.20 -14.85 24.57
C ILE A 679 -6.06 -14.36 23.68
N LYS A 680 -5.76 -15.07 22.58
CA LYS A 680 -4.69 -14.68 21.64
C LYS A 680 -4.98 -13.35 20.94
N ILE A 681 -6.24 -13.08 20.59
CA ILE A 681 -6.65 -11.82 19.98
C ILE A 681 -6.37 -10.65 20.94
N ILE A 682 -6.73 -10.81 22.22
CA ILE A 682 -6.47 -9.79 23.25
C ILE A 682 -4.97 -9.63 23.51
N GLU A 683 -4.23 -10.73 23.62
CA GLU A 683 -2.78 -10.71 23.83
C GLU A 683 -2.04 -10.00 22.68
N ASN A 684 -2.50 -10.16 21.44
CA ASN A 684 -1.88 -9.54 20.26
C ASN A 684 -2.46 -8.15 19.91
N GLY A 685 -3.52 -7.71 20.57
CA GLY A 685 -4.12 -6.39 20.34
C GLY A 685 -4.90 -6.26 19.03
N PHE A 686 -5.49 -7.35 18.52
CA PHE A 686 -6.26 -7.33 17.27
C PHE A 686 -7.70 -6.83 17.47
N LYS A 687 -7.85 -5.49 17.46
CA LYS A 687 -9.10 -4.78 17.76
C LYS A 687 -10.34 -5.28 17.00
N ASP A 688 -10.20 -5.51 15.69
CA ASP A 688 -11.34 -5.78 14.81
C ASP A 688 -11.91 -7.20 14.96
N ARG A 689 -11.10 -8.13 15.47
CA ARG A 689 -11.48 -9.55 15.59
C ARG A 689 -12.13 -9.88 16.93
N ALA A 690 -11.83 -9.10 17.97
CA ALA A 690 -12.29 -9.38 19.33
C ALA A 690 -13.82 -9.35 19.45
N ALA A 691 -14.48 -8.41 18.78
CA ALA A 691 -15.94 -8.29 18.80
C ALA A 691 -16.64 -9.53 18.23
N VAL A 692 -16.17 -10.03 17.07
CA VAL A 692 -16.76 -11.18 16.37
C VAL A 692 -16.64 -12.46 17.19
N VAL A 693 -15.45 -12.74 17.74
CA VAL A 693 -15.25 -13.94 18.57
C VAL A 693 -16.05 -13.85 19.87
N THR A 694 -16.15 -12.65 20.46
CA THR A 694 -16.97 -12.43 21.67
C THR A 694 -18.45 -12.70 21.38
N GLU A 695 -18.96 -12.29 20.23
CA GLU A 695 -20.35 -12.55 19.81
C GLU A 695 -20.63 -14.05 19.63
N ARG A 696 -19.68 -14.80 19.03
CA ARG A 696 -19.78 -16.28 18.94
C ARG A 696 -19.80 -16.94 20.31
N LEU A 697 -18.93 -16.51 21.24
CA LEU A 697 -18.88 -17.05 22.60
C LEU A 697 -20.17 -16.75 23.38
N LEU A 698 -20.79 -15.59 23.17
CA LEU A 698 -22.06 -15.20 23.81
C LEU A 698 -23.26 -16.07 23.38
N GLN A 699 -23.16 -16.83 22.29
CA GLN A 699 -24.20 -17.78 21.89
C GLN A 699 -24.27 -18.99 22.84
N ASN A 700 -23.15 -19.36 23.46
CA ASN A 700 -23.00 -20.61 24.21
C ASN A 700 -22.51 -20.43 25.66
N LYS A 701 -22.09 -19.22 26.06
CA LYS A 701 -21.60 -18.92 27.41
C LYS A 701 -22.21 -17.67 27.99
N LYS A 702 -22.26 -17.61 29.33
CA LYS A 702 -22.70 -16.40 30.03
C LYS A 702 -21.61 -15.32 29.95
N PRO A 703 -21.98 -14.04 29.85
CA PRO A 703 -21.04 -12.91 29.89
C PRO A 703 -19.95 -13.00 30.96
N VAL A 704 -20.33 -13.40 32.18
CA VAL A 704 -19.39 -13.51 33.31
C VAL A 704 -18.36 -14.62 33.11
N GLU A 705 -18.72 -15.71 32.43
CA GLU A 705 -17.81 -16.82 32.13
C GLU A 705 -16.78 -16.42 31.08
N ILE A 706 -17.15 -15.59 30.11
CA ILE A 706 -16.24 -15.06 29.09
C ILE A 706 -15.27 -14.06 29.73
N ILE A 707 -15.75 -13.19 30.62
CA ILE A 707 -14.92 -12.23 31.34
C ILE A 707 -13.87 -12.95 32.20
N ASN A 708 -14.31 -13.88 33.05
CA ASN A 708 -13.41 -14.57 33.99
C ASN A 708 -12.56 -15.66 33.33
N GLY A 709 -13.05 -16.31 32.27
CA GLY A 709 -12.38 -17.41 31.59
C GLY A 709 -11.44 -16.99 30.45
N CYS A 710 -11.69 -15.84 29.82
CA CYS A 710 -10.92 -15.39 28.65
C CYS A 710 -10.27 -14.03 28.86
N ILE A 711 -11.07 -13.00 29.18
CA ILE A 711 -10.60 -11.61 29.22
C ILE A 711 -9.62 -11.38 30.37
N VAL A 712 -9.98 -11.78 31.59
CA VAL A 712 -9.12 -11.60 32.77
C VAL A 712 -7.80 -12.37 32.63
N PRO A 713 -7.76 -13.67 32.24
CA PRO A 713 -6.51 -14.37 32.00
C PRO A 713 -5.62 -13.73 30.93
N ALA A 714 -6.21 -13.23 29.84
CA ALA A 714 -5.45 -12.57 28.78
C ALA A 714 -4.82 -11.26 29.27
N LEU A 715 -5.55 -10.45 30.04
CA LEU A 715 -5.01 -9.22 30.64
C LEU A 715 -3.97 -9.51 31.73
N ASP A 716 -4.14 -10.55 32.54
CA ASP A 716 -3.13 -10.98 33.50
C ASP A 716 -1.84 -11.41 32.78
N SER A 717 -1.95 -12.09 31.64
CA SER A 717 -0.82 -12.49 30.78
C SER A 717 -0.10 -11.27 30.20
N VAL A 718 -0.84 -10.34 29.57
CA VAL A 718 -0.29 -9.08 29.04
C VAL A 718 0.37 -8.24 30.14
N GLY A 719 -0.25 -8.17 31.33
CA GLY A 719 0.30 -7.46 32.49
C GLY A 719 1.62 -8.05 32.97
N LYS A 720 1.71 -9.38 33.08
CA LYS A 720 2.97 -10.08 33.42
C LYS A 720 4.06 -9.85 32.38
N ASP A 721 3.70 -9.88 31.09
CA ASP A 721 4.67 -9.61 30.03
C ASP A 721 5.16 -8.16 30.05
N PHE A 722 4.29 -7.21 30.42
CA PHE A 722 4.68 -5.81 30.62
C PHE A 722 5.64 -5.64 31.81
N GLU A 723 5.35 -6.26 32.96
CA GLU A 723 6.23 -6.24 34.13
C GLU A 723 7.62 -6.84 33.84
N ASN A 724 7.67 -7.88 33.00
CA ASN A 724 8.92 -8.54 32.62
C ASN A 724 9.64 -7.86 31.44
N GLY A 725 9.13 -6.74 30.92
CA GLY A 725 9.72 -6.02 29.78
C GLY A 725 9.61 -6.76 28.44
N LYS A 726 8.75 -7.78 28.35
CA LYS A 726 8.43 -8.49 27.08
C LYS A 726 7.39 -7.73 26.25
N LYS A 727 6.49 -7.00 26.91
CA LYS A 727 5.54 -6.07 26.27
C LYS A 727 5.78 -4.64 26.75
N PHE A 728 5.43 -3.68 25.89
CA PHE A 728 5.58 -2.25 26.16
C PHE A 728 4.23 -1.55 26.24
N LEU A 729 4.25 -0.30 26.71
CA LEU A 729 3.04 0.47 26.99
C LEU A 729 2.04 0.51 25.81
N PRO A 730 2.46 0.71 24.53
CA PRO A 730 1.52 0.69 23.42
C PRO A 730 0.77 -0.64 23.27
N GLN A 731 1.45 -1.78 23.47
CA GLN A 731 0.83 -3.10 23.40
C GLN A 731 -0.17 -3.32 24.55
N LEU A 732 0.15 -2.83 25.76
CA LEU A 732 -0.77 -2.87 26.90
C LEU A 732 -2.06 -2.08 26.61
N LEU A 733 -1.92 -0.88 26.04
CA LEU A 733 -3.06 -0.03 25.66
C LEU A 733 -3.89 -0.66 24.53
N LEU A 734 -3.23 -1.23 23.51
CA LEU A 734 -3.90 -1.95 22.42
C LEU A 734 -4.70 -3.14 22.93
N SER A 735 -4.15 -3.94 23.85
CA SER A 735 -4.88 -5.03 24.50
C SER A 735 -6.07 -4.52 25.31
N ALA A 736 -5.91 -3.42 26.06
CA ALA A 736 -7.01 -2.82 26.82
C ALA A 736 -8.14 -2.31 25.92
N GLU A 737 -7.82 -1.68 24.78
CA GLU A 737 -8.80 -1.22 23.80
C GLU A 737 -9.49 -2.38 23.08
N THR A 738 -8.73 -3.42 22.74
CA THR A 738 -9.25 -4.68 22.17
C THR A 738 -10.29 -5.31 23.11
N VAL A 739 -10.01 -5.30 24.42
CA VAL A 739 -10.95 -5.74 25.46
C VAL A 739 -12.18 -4.83 25.53
N GLY A 740 -12.02 -3.52 25.32
CA GLY A 740 -13.14 -2.57 25.22
C GLY A 740 -14.18 -2.99 24.18
N ASN A 741 -13.74 -3.43 22.99
CA ASN A 741 -14.63 -3.93 21.94
C ASN A 741 -15.41 -5.19 22.38
N SER A 742 -14.75 -6.12 23.07
CA SER A 742 -15.41 -7.30 23.67
C SER A 742 -16.43 -6.90 24.72
N PHE A 743 -16.11 -5.95 25.61
CA PHE A 743 -17.03 -5.46 26.64
C PHE A 743 -18.24 -4.75 26.05
N SER A 744 -18.10 -3.99 24.95
CA SER A 744 -19.23 -3.38 24.27
C SER A 744 -20.24 -4.43 23.81
N LYS A 745 -19.76 -5.52 23.19
CA LYS A 745 -20.63 -6.65 22.78
C LYS A 745 -21.28 -7.37 23.96
N ILE A 746 -20.53 -7.55 25.05
CA ILE A 746 -21.08 -8.10 26.29
C ILE A 746 -22.18 -7.21 26.86
N LYS A 747 -22.00 -5.89 26.88
CA LYS A 747 -23.02 -4.93 27.35
C LYS A 747 -24.27 -4.92 26.46
N GLU A 748 -24.12 -4.98 25.14
CA GLU A 748 -25.23 -5.12 24.19
C GLU A 748 -26.05 -6.37 24.48
N ASN A 749 -25.39 -7.52 24.70
CA ASN A 749 -26.05 -8.79 25.04
C ASN A 749 -26.76 -8.75 26.42
N LEU A 750 -26.13 -8.15 27.43
CA LEU A 750 -26.72 -7.96 28.75
C LEU A 750 -27.96 -7.05 28.71
N ALA A 751 -27.90 -5.96 27.92
CA ALA A 751 -29.04 -5.06 27.70
C ALA A 751 -30.19 -5.77 26.98
N ALA A 752 -29.88 -6.61 25.99
CA ALA A 752 -30.89 -7.40 25.26
C ALA A 752 -31.55 -8.50 26.12
N THR A 753 -30.84 -9.04 27.11
CA THR A 753 -31.32 -10.10 28.01
C THR A 753 -31.95 -9.57 29.31
N GLY A 754 -31.95 -8.25 29.53
CA GLY A 754 -32.48 -7.61 30.74
C GLY A 754 -31.62 -7.82 32.00
N ALA A 755 -30.42 -8.37 31.86
CA ALA A 755 -29.48 -8.59 32.95
C ALA A 755 -28.62 -7.34 33.16
N LYS A 756 -28.51 -6.85 34.40
CA LYS A 756 -27.57 -5.77 34.74
C LYS A 756 -26.18 -6.34 35.00
N GLN A 757 -25.16 -5.68 34.47
CA GLN A 757 -23.77 -5.93 34.88
C GLN A 757 -23.60 -5.46 36.33
N GLU A 758 -23.42 -6.39 37.27
CA GLU A 758 -23.03 -6.05 38.63
C GLU A 758 -21.56 -5.60 38.65
N SER A 759 -21.33 -4.36 39.05
CA SER A 759 -19.98 -3.82 39.26
C SER A 759 -19.36 -4.47 40.49
N LYS A 760 -18.07 -4.85 40.41
CA LYS A 760 -17.32 -5.37 41.57
C LYS A 760 -17.06 -4.32 42.65
N GLY A 761 -17.30 -3.03 42.34
CA GLY A 761 -17.05 -1.91 43.23
C GLY A 761 -16.88 -0.61 42.46
N THR A 762 -17.16 0.53 43.11
CA THR A 762 -16.93 1.86 42.54
C THR A 762 -15.68 2.49 43.15
N ILE A 763 -14.76 2.96 42.29
CA ILE A 763 -13.44 3.50 42.65
C ILE A 763 -13.32 4.92 42.12
N VAL A 764 -12.80 5.85 42.93
CA VAL A 764 -12.45 7.21 42.46
C VAL A 764 -10.97 7.26 42.13
N LEU A 765 -10.63 7.88 40.99
CA LEU A 765 -9.24 8.17 40.62
C LEU A 765 -9.05 9.67 40.38
N ALA A 766 -7.94 10.22 40.87
CA ALA A 766 -7.60 11.63 40.66
C ALA A 766 -6.07 11.85 40.60
N THR A 767 -5.63 12.73 39.70
CA THR A 767 -4.29 13.33 39.83
C THR A 767 -4.39 14.56 40.73
N VAL A 768 -3.57 14.60 41.77
CA VAL A 768 -3.66 15.62 42.84
C VAL A 768 -3.43 17.03 42.32
N TYR A 769 -3.93 18.03 43.06
CA TYR A 769 -3.77 19.43 42.73
C TYR A 769 -2.31 19.83 42.47
N GLY A 770 -2.10 20.62 41.42
CA GLY A 770 -0.78 21.07 40.95
C GLY A 770 -0.10 20.08 40.00
N ASP A 771 -0.65 18.89 39.77
CA ASP A 771 -0.07 17.89 38.87
C ASP A 771 -0.96 17.67 37.63
N ILE A 772 -0.35 17.86 36.46
CA ILE A 772 -1.03 17.76 35.15
C ILE A 772 -0.77 16.43 34.44
N HIS A 773 0.01 15.54 35.04
CA HIS A 773 0.36 14.26 34.44
C HIS A 773 -0.66 13.20 34.84
N ASP A 774 -1.34 12.62 33.86
CA ASP A 774 -2.46 11.69 34.10
C ASP A 774 -2.35 10.37 33.35
N ILE A 775 -1.24 10.12 32.64
CA ILE A 775 -1.01 8.87 31.91
C ILE A 775 -1.12 7.67 32.84
N GLY A 776 -0.41 7.68 33.98
CA GLY A 776 -0.48 6.58 34.97
C GLY A 776 -1.90 6.33 35.49
N LYS A 777 -2.62 7.40 35.83
CA LYS A 777 -4.03 7.33 36.27
C LYS A 777 -4.94 6.74 35.18
N ASN A 778 -4.76 7.16 33.93
CA ASN A 778 -5.58 6.68 32.81
C ASN A 778 -5.32 5.20 32.50
N ILE A 779 -4.08 4.73 32.65
CA ILE A 779 -3.76 3.30 32.59
C ILE A 779 -4.47 2.54 33.72
N VAL A 780 -4.37 3.04 34.97
CA VAL A 780 -5.07 2.44 36.12
C VAL A 780 -6.58 2.39 35.89
N LYS A 781 -7.19 3.46 35.38
CA LYS A 781 -8.62 3.51 35.01
C LYS A 781 -8.97 2.40 34.04
N ALA A 782 -8.28 2.35 32.90
CA ALA A 782 -8.55 1.38 31.84
C ALA A 782 -8.43 -0.06 32.38
N MET A 783 -7.42 -0.32 33.20
CA MET A 783 -7.25 -1.64 33.83
C MET A 783 -8.39 -1.93 34.82
N LEU A 784 -8.71 -1.04 35.76
CA LEU A 784 -9.80 -1.27 36.71
C LEU A 784 -11.16 -1.50 36.01
N GLU A 785 -11.49 -0.71 34.99
CA GLU A 785 -12.71 -0.90 34.19
C GLU A 785 -12.72 -2.29 33.52
N ASN A 786 -11.59 -2.72 32.96
CA ASN A 786 -11.45 -4.02 32.32
C ASN A 786 -11.54 -5.21 33.31
N TYR A 787 -11.19 -5.03 34.58
CA TYR A 787 -11.37 -6.05 35.62
C TYR A 787 -12.79 -6.05 36.24
N GLY A 788 -13.68 -5.18 35.77
CA GLY A 788 -15.10 -5.14 36.16
C GLY A 788 -15.44 -4.16 37.28
N TYR A 789 -14.58 -3.18 37.54
CA TYR A 789 -14.86 -2.09 38.49
C TYR A 789 -15.47 -0.88 37.77
N THR A 790 -16.28 -0.09 38.48
CA THR A 790 -16.75 1.22 38.00
C THR A 790 -15.77 2.28 38.44
N VAL A 791 -15.25 3.10 37.51
CA VAL A 791 -14.29 4.15 37.83
C VAL A 791 -14.91 5.53 37.64
N ILE A 792 -14.88 6.34 38.71
CA ILE A 792 -15.16 7.78 38.66
C ILE A 792 -13.81 8.49 38.52
N ASP A 793 -13.52 8.92 37.29
CA ASP A 793 -12.29 9.65 36.99
C ASP A 793 -12.51 11.16 37.15
N LEU A 794 -11.86 11.77 38.14
CA LEU A 794 -11.93 13.21 38.40
C LEU A 794 -10.95 14.01 37.54
N GLY A 795 -10.11 13.34 36.75
CA GLY A 795 -9.14 13.98 35.87
C GLY A 795 -7.87 14.40 36.61
N LYS A 796 -7.29 15.51 36.15
CA LYS A 796 -5.99 16.03 36.62
C LYS A 796 -6.10 17.40 37.24
N ASN A 797 -5.08 17.78 38.02
CA ASN A 797 -5.06 19.02 38.78
C ASN A 797 -6.31 19.17 39.69
N VAL A 798 -6.70 18.08 40.35
CA VAL A 798 -7.97 18.03 41.08
C VAL A 798 -7.81 18.61 42.49
N PRO A 799 -8.60 19.63 42.89
CA PRO A 799 -8.60 20.13 44.26
C PRO A 799 -9.00 19.05 45.26
N ALA A 800 -8.36 19.03 46.43
CA ALA A 800 -8.61 18.04 47.49
C ALA A 800 -10.10 17.96 47.87
N GLN A 801 -10.78 19.11 47.96
CA GLN A 801 -12.20 19.17 48.33
C GLN A 801 -13.09 18.44 47.32
N THR A 802 -12.82 18.56 46.02
CA THR A 802 -13.59 17.86 44.98
C THR A 802 -13.50 16.34 45.11
N ILE A 803 -12.32 15.84 45.49
CA ILE A 803 -12.09 14.41 45.73
C ILE A 803 -12.92 13.96 46.94
N VAL A 804 -12.86 14.70 48.04
CA VAL A 804 -13.61 14.43 49.28
C VAL A 804 -15.12 14.43 49.03
N ASP A 805 -15.64 15.48 48.37
CA ASP A 805 -17.06 15.62 48.08
C ASP A 805 -17.58 14.45 47.23
N THR A 806 -16.80 14.01 46.25
CA THR A 806 -17.15 12.87 45.39
C THR A 806 -17.18 11.57 46.17
N VAL A 807 -16.17 11.32 47.01
CA VAL A 807 -16.07 10.12 47.85
C VAL A 807 -17.26 10.02 48.80
N ILE A 808 -17.65 11.14 49.41
CA ILE A 808 -18.80 11.21 50.31
C ILE A 808 -20.09 11.01 49.53
N LYS A 809 -20.30 11.76 48.46
CA LYS A 809 -21.53 11.71 47.65
C LYS A 809 -21.81 10.30 47.12
N HIS A 810 -20.78 9.56 46.70
CA HIS A 810 -20.93 8.26 46.04
C HIS A 810 -20.64 7.04 46.92
N ASN A 811 -20.34 7.21 48.20
CA ASN A 811 -20.01 6.11 49.12
C ASN A 811 -18.88 5.20 48.65
N ILE A 812 -17.77 5.84 48.29
CA ILE A 812 -16.62 5.17 47.68
C ILE A 812 -15.78 4.47 48.75
N GLN A 813 -15.43 3.21 48.49
CA GLN A 813 -14.62 2.37 49.39
C GLN A 813 -13.11 2.38 49.05
N LEU A 814 -12.75 2.81 47.84
CA LEU A 814 -11.36 2.91 47.39
C LEU A 814 -11.14 4.18 46.57
N VAL A 815 -10.13 4.96 46.96
CA VAL A 815 -9.62 6.14 46.24
C VAL A 815 -8.20 5.89 45.79
N GLY A 816 -7.93 6.12 44.51
CA GLY A 816 -6.59 6.17 43.95
C GLY A 816 -6.11 7.59 43.70
N LEU A 817 -4.97 7.96 44.29
CA LEU A 817 -4.32 9.25 44.10
C LEU A 817 -3.02 9.07 43.31
N SER A 818 -2.81 9.92 42.30
CA SER A 818 -1.61 9.92 41.46
C SER A 818 -0.86 11.25 41.55
N ALA A 819 0.48 11.19 41.59
CA ALA A 819 1.39 12.33 41.42
C ALA A 819 2.64 11.90 40.64
N LEU A 820 3.08 12.72 39.67
CA LEU A 820 4.32 12.51 38.94
C LEU A 820 5.42 13.50 39.34
N MET A 821 5.07 14.70 39.82
CA MET A 821 6.05 15.71 40.19
C MET A 821 6.40 15.65 41.68
N THR A 822 7.68 15.72 42.04
CA THR A 822 8.09 15.77 43.46
C THR A 822 7.46 16.94 44.22
N THR A 823 7.20 18.06 43.53
CA THR A 823 6.56 19.26 44.09
C THR A 823 5.09 19.09 44.45
N THR A 824 4.39 18.10 43.86
CA THR A 824 2.94 17.90 44.04
C THR A 824 2.61 16.85 45.10
N VAL A 825 3.62 16.10 45.54
CA VAL A 825 3.51 15.08 46.59
C VAL A 825 2.97 15.67 47.92
N ALA A 826 3.34 16.91 48.27
CA ALA A 826 2.79 17.60 49.45
C ALA A 826 1.28 17.86 49.33
N ASN A 827 0.74 18.01 48.11
CA ASN A 827 -0.70 18.15 47.91
C ASN A 827 -1.42 16.80 48.00
N MET A 828 -0.72 15.70 47.72
CA MET A 828 -1.23 14.36 48.02
C MET A 828 -1.41 14.17 49.53
N GLU A 829 -0.42 14.54 50.33
CA GLU A 829 -0.52 14.50 51.80
C GLU A 829 -1.70 15.33 52.34
N LYS A 830 -1.87 16.56 51.85
CA LYS A 830 -3.04 17.41 52.19
C LYS A 830 -4.36 16.75 51.82
N THR A 831 -4.43 16.10 50.65
CA THR A 831 -5.64 15.41 50.18
C THR A 831 -5.97 14.20 51.06
N ILE A 832 -4.96 13.39 51.41
CA ILE A 832 -5.14 12.22 52.29
C ILE A 832 -5.59 12.66 53.67
N SER A 833 -4.95 13.70 54.23
CA SER A 833 -5.30 14.23 55.55
C SER A 833 -6.75 14.71 55.58
N LEU A 834 -7.15 15.48 54.56
CA LEU A 834 -8.52 15.98 54.44
C LEU A 834 -9.54 14.84 54.28
N LEU A 835 -9.25 13.85 53.42
CA LEU A 835 -10.09 12.65 53.27
C LEU A 835 -10.28 11.93 54.59
N LYS A 836 -9.20 11.64 55.33
CA LYS A 836 -9.28 10.91 56.60
C LYS A 836 -10.05 11.68 57.67
N THR A 837 -9.81 12.98 57.82
CA THR A 837 -10.54 13.81 58.78
C THR A 837 -12.04 13.85 58.46
N THR A 838 -12.41 14.17 57.22
CA THR A 838 -13.82 14.31 56.84
C THR A 838 -14.56 12.96 56.85
N LEU A 839 -13.91 11.86 56.47
CA LEU A 839 -14.50 10.52 56.54
C LEU A 839 -14.76 10.09 58.00
N SER A 840 -13.85 10.41 58.91
CA SER A 840 -14.03 10.13 60.35
C SER A 840 -15.19 10.90 60.95
N GLU A 841 -15.37 12.18 60.57
CA GLU A 841 -16.52 13.01 61.00
C GLU A 841 -17.86 12.47 60.51
N HIS A 842 -17.88 11.80 59.36
CA HIS A 842 -19.08 11.21 58.76
C HIS A 842 -19.28 9.73 59.12
N GLY A 843 -18.41 9.13 59.94
CA GLY A 843 -18.49 7.72 60.35
C GLY A 843 -18.30 6.73 59.20
N ARG A 844 -17.41 7.02 58.25
CA ARG A 844 -17.19 6.21 57.03
C ARG A 844 -15.74 5.79 56.89
N GLU A 845 -15.53 4.67 56.22
CA GLU A 845 -14.22 4.13 55.90
C GLU A 845 -14.02 4.08 54.38
N CYS A 846 -12.87 4.57 53.92
CA CYS A 846 -12.43 4.51 52.52
C CYS A 846 -10.94 4.21 52.53
N ALA A 847 -10.54 3.16 51.81
CA ALA A 847 -9.12 2.85 51.61
C ALA A 847 -8.52 3.82 50.59
N ILE A 848 -7.29 4.25 50.85
CA ILE A 848 -6.54 5.16 49.98
C ILE A 848 -5.32 4.44 49.43
N VAL A 849 -5.28 4.28 48.10
CA VAL A 849 -4.10 3.83 47.37
C VAL A 849 -3.38 5.03 46.74
N ALA A 850 -2.10 5.17 47.03
CA ALA A 850 -1.27 6.22 46.48
C ALA A 850 -0.23 5.62 45.52
N GLY A 851 -0.05 6.27 44.37
CA GLY A 851 0.91 5.85 43.36
C GLY A 851 1.47 7.03 42.56
N GLY A 852 2.44 6.74 41.70
CA GLY A 852 3.11 7.76 40.89
C GLY A 852 4.62 7.62 40.85
N ALA A 853 5.26 8.09 39.78
CA ALA A 853 6.67 7.82 39.48
C ALA A 853 7.65 8.34 40.55
N VAL A 854 7.26 9.36 41.31
CA VAL A 854 8.07 9.97 42.38
C VAL A 854 7.75 9.43 43.77
N LEU A 855 6.74 8.57 43.90
CA LEU A 855 6.29 8.05 45.17
C LEU A 855 7.02 6.75 45.52
N THR A 856 7.32 6.55 46.80
CA THR A 856 7.86 5.29 47.33
C THR A 856 6.93 4.73 48.39
N GLU A 857 7.06 3.44 48.70
CA GLU A 857 6.22 2.78 49.71
C GLU A 857 6.35 3.45 51.09
N ASP A 858 7.57 3.76 51.52
CA ASP A 858 7.83 4.42 52.82
C ASP A 858 7.21 5.82 52.87
N TYR A 859 7.28 6.55 51.76
CA TYR A 859 6.71 7.89 51.70
C TYR A 859 5.17 7.84 51.69
N ALA A 860 4.57 6.93 50.92
CA ALA A 860 3.12 6.71 50.90
C ALA A 860 2.58 6.40 52.30
N LYS A 861 3.28 5.55 53.07
CA LYS A 861 2.96 5.28 54.49
C LYS A 861 3.07 6.53 55.35
N LYS A 862 4.14 7.31 55.17
CA LYS A 862 4.37 8.55 55.95
C LYS A 862 3.25 9.58 55.78
N ILE A 863 2.72 9.73 54.56
CA ILE A 863 1.61 10.66 54.28
C ILE A 863 0.22 10.08 54.58
N GLY A 864 0.17 8.87 55.15
CA GLY A 864 -1.05 8.24 55.63
C GLY A 864 -1.87 7.51 54.57
N ALA A 865 -1.31 7.12 53.42
CA ALA A 865 -2.00 6.21 52.50
C ALA A 865 -2.09 4.79 53.10
N ASP A 866 -3.18 4.07 52.82
CA ASP A 866 -3.38 2.70 53.32
C ASP A 866 -2.67 1.66 52.44
N TYR A 867 -2.49 1.98 51.15
CA TYR A 867 -1.77 1.18 50.19
C TYR A 867 -0.84 2.04 49.32
N TYR A 868 0.29 1.46 48.93
CA TYR A 868 1.15 1.94 47.85
C TYR A 868 0.98 1.02 46.65
N SER A 869 0.96 1.59 45.45
CA SER A 869 1.00 0.81 44.21
C SER A 869 2.01 1.42 43.26
N LYS A 870 2.99 0.61 42.85
CA LYS A 870 4.04 1.06 41.92
C LYS A 870 3.54 1.13 40.47
N ASP A 871 2.49 0.36 40.14
CA ASP A 871 1.92 0.27 38.80
C ASP A 871 0.40 -0.03 38.83
N ALA A 872 -0.19 -0.13 37.63
CA ALA A 872 -1.61 -0.37 37.46
C ALA A 872 -2.05 -1.77 37.92
N MET A 873 -1.19 -2.79 37.81
CA MET A 873 -1.52 -4.17 38.19
C MET A 873 -1.57 -4.32 39.71
N GLU A 874 -0.64 -3.69 40.43
CA GLU A 874 -0.71 -3.61 41.89
C GLU A 874 -1.97 -2.87 42.36
N THR A 875 -2.39 -1.83 41.64
CA THR A 875 -3.64 -1.12 41.97
C THR A 875 -4.86 -2.03 41.79
N VAL A 876 -4.90 -2.85 40.73
CA VAL A 876 -5.93 -3.88 40.54
C VAL A 876 -5.89 -4.92 41.66
N ALA A 877 -4.70 -5.32 42.13
CA ALA A 877 -4.55 -6.24 43.26
C ALA A 877 -5.08 -5.63 44.57
N VAL A 878 -4.84 -4.34 44.82
CA VAL A 878 -5.42 -3.60 45.94
C VAL A 878 -6.93 -3.56 45.84
N ALA A 879 -7.50 -3.27 44.66
CA ALA A 879 -8.94 -3.30 44.44
C ALA A 879 -9.55 -4.68 44.73
N LYS A 880 -8.89 -5.76 44.28
CA LYS A 880 -9.29 -7.14 44.61
C LYS A 880 -9.29 -7.40 46.12
N LYS A 881 -8.32 -6.84 46.87
CA LYS A 881 -8.24 -6.99 48.33
C LYS A 881 -9.31 -6.17 49.08
N VAL A 882 -9.64 -4.97 48.60
CA VAL A 882 -10.63 -4.10 49.25
C VAL A 882 -12.06 -4.56 48.99
N PHE A 883 -12.36 -4.97 47.75
CA PHE A 883 -13.71 -5.40 47.36
C PHE A 883 -13.93 -6.92 47.44
N GLY A 884 -12.87 -7.72 47.53
CA GLY A 884 -12.94 -9.17 47.67
C GLY A 884 -13.25 -9.59 49.10
N LYS A 885 -14.53 -9.81 49.40
CA LYS A 885 -15.00 -10.68 50.47
C LYS A 885 -15.65 -11.92 49.90
#